data_AF-A0A7R7XT33-F1
#
_entry.id   AF-A0A7R7XT33-F1
#
_cell.length_a   1.000
_cell.length_b   1.000
_cell.length_c   1.000
_cell.angle_alpha   90.00
_cell.angle_beta   90.00
_cell.angle_gamma   90.00
#
_symmetry.space_group_name_H-M   'P 1'
#
loop_
_entity.id
_entity.type
_entity.pdbx_description
1 polymer ?
#
loop_
_entity_poly.entity_id
_entity_poly.type
_entity_poly.pdbx_seq_one_letter_code
_entity_poly.pdbx_strand_id
1 'polypeptide(L)'
;MAATTPAQQSVPPQSAFLMTASSNSRHRGSVDSRPNIRKVQGHIPACLVNASVTYCGNDHIYAFGGFDQYTDEVYNHVLRLDLNTLRWDLVDNYGDIPGVRMGHTASLYQGDKLVVFGGENEHGVYLSDVVVFDVPTSTWSQPEVRGQIPRGRARHAAVIHEDKLFILGGSENSGILDDMAYLDLKTWTWSRSWKFTPRFDHLAWIWGGRLWTFGGLDPDMERSTDIWWLDLQAIPALGLQDIQDNTMYNHTAQQIPSRSGSYAANSASVQVRNASRRKSIAPGPVSCLQFKSGPNVPSLYSGTHFQAFASGVLLDLVTPSEMTRVYDCNLSSLELDSLRWQRLADGQELFRSGYRWHYLTVNASGTKAWLLGCNLDTATTPGNGDENHMSEVLSIDLERYGLLGNEMSALSPDPRRAVISGRTHMGPLSGLGADLSTAFDQRPESGSGADFTITANSDDFVYADDGFQDGSLAQSAPAYLPANAATSPPIHVHKLILQLRWPHFKRLYSAQMAEYHTNRMHIPEPYSVVRAFLYYLYTDSIAGHPEYCADIIDVAGMLVMANLYDLPRLRLLCVNRLGRELEVENAAIIWDRAGRTNEEWLMRRAAQFCLNHWGRVVRTDGFKSLSRQRLIDLCEVVDMEGRIIVGPELELVGTLGAEDGLGSGRDPKRSQLTFNGVALDVDEAEADEMDGVEDI
;
A
#
# COMPACT_ATOMS: atom_id res chain seq x y z
N MET A 1 58.50 -13.93 71.97
CA MET A 1 58.41 -14.01 70.50
C MET A 1 57.07 -13.42 70.08
N ALA A 2 57.12 -12.42 69.20
CA ALA A 2 56.09 -11.80 68.35
C ALA A 2 54.63 -11.60 68.86
N ALA A 3 54.16 -10.36 68.66
CA ALA A 3 52.93 -9.76 69.17
C ALA A 3 51.64 -10.08 68.38
N THR A 4 50.54 -9.67 69.01
CA THR A 4 49.10 -9.78 68.68
C THR A 4 48.60 -8.93 67.49
N THR A 5 47.71 -9.54 66.65
CA THR A 5 46.54 -9.02 65.86
C THR A 5 46.76 -7.91 64.79
N PRO A 6 45.86 -7.67 63.78
CA PRO A 6 44.50 -8.18 63.47
C PRO A 6 44.22 -8.51 61.97
N ALA A 7 42.96 -8.86 61.60
CA ALA A 7 42.13 -8.24 60.54
C ALA A 7 41.22 -9.22 59.76
N GLN A 8 39.94 -8.83 59.67
CA GLN A 8 38.87 -9.43 58.86
C GLN A 8 39.14 -9.28 57.36
N GLN A 9 38.85 -10.32 56.58
CA GLN A 9 38.65 -10.20 55.13
C GLN A 9 37.30 -10.77 54.70
N SER A 10 36.65 -9.93 53.90
CA SER A 10 35.32 -9.96 53.33
C SER A 10 35.12 -11.07 52.30
N VAL A 11 34.00 -11.77 52.41
CA VAL A 11 33.38 -12.56 51.36
C VAL A 11 32.57 -11.62 50.45
N PRO A 12 32.76 -11.60 49.12
CA PRO A 12 31.84 -10.91 48.24
C PRO A 12 30.59 -11.78 47.98
N PRO A 13 29.37 -11.19 47.98
CA PRO A 13 28.17 -11.88 47.55
C PRO A 13 28.02 -11.85 46.03
N GLN A 14 27.56 -13.00 45.53
CA GLN A 14 26.91 -13.32 44.27
C GLN A 14 26.59 -12.12 43.34
N SER A 15 27.31 -12.10 42.22
CA SER A 15 27.16 -11.26 41.05
C SER A 15 25.82 -11.52 40.31
N ALA A 16 24.96 -10.50 40.28
CA ALA A 16 23.87 -10.40 39.31
C ALA A 16 24.37 -9.83 37.97
N PHE A 17 23.67 -10.22 36.90
CA PHE A 17 24.10 -10.25 35.50
C PHE A 17 24.39 -8.88 34.87
N LEU A 18 25.53 -8.78 34.20
CA LEU A 18 25.79 -7.81 33.13
C LEU A 18 25.17 -8.35 31.83
N MET A 19 24.28 -7.57 31.21
CA MET A 19 23.84 -7.83 29.84
C MET A 19 25.05 -7.65 28.91
N THR A 20 25.46 -8.74 28.27
CA THR A 20 26.35 -8.71 27.10
C THR A 20 25.72 -7.80 26.04
N ALA A 21 26.48 -6.81 25.58
CA ALA A 21 26.16 -6.07 24.38
C ALA A 21 25.89 -7.08 23.25
N SER A 22 24.82 -6.85 22.51
CA SER A 22 24.43 -7.63 21.34
C SER A 22 25.64 -7.84 20.44
N SER A 23 25.90 -9.09 20.07
CA SER A 23 26.94 -9.45 19.13
C SER A 23 26.79 -8.62 17.86
N ASN A 24 27.84 -7.89 17.49
CA ASN A 24 28.01 -7.36 16.14
C ASN A 24 27.93 -8.54 15.15
N SER A 25 26.74 -8.75 14.58
CA SER A 25 26.56 -9.64 13.45
C SER A 25 27.28 -9.02 12.27
N ARG A 26 28.44 -9.60 11.95
CA ARG A 26 29.20 -9.30 10.73
C ARG A 26 28.27 -9.38 9.52
N HIS A 27 28.34 -8.36 8.67
CA HIS A 27 27.77 -8.37 7.32
C HIS A 27 28.01 -9.70 6.62
N ARG A 28 26.94 -10.44 6.39
CA ARG A 28 26.81 -11.39 5.28
C ARG A 28 25.91 -10.73 4.25
N GLY A 29 26.36 -10.73 3.01
CA GLY A 29 25.71 -10.07 1.88
C GLY A 29 24.22 -10.41 1.73
N SER A 30 23.53 -9.41 1.22
CA SER A 30 22.14 -9.35 0.80
C SER A 30 21.69 -10.56 -0.03
N VAL A 31 21.02 -11.53 0.60
CA VAL A 31 20.22 -12.57 -0.10
C VAL A 31 18.83 -12.78 0.56
N ASP A 32 18.62 -12.31 1.80
CA ASP A 32 17.41 -12.60 2.60
C ASP A 32 16.23 -11.61 2.43
N SER A 33 16.32 -10.62 1.55
CA SER A 33 15.25 -9.62 1.41
C SER A 33 14.13 -9.98 0.43
N ARG A 34 14.31 -11.00 -0.42
CA ARG A 34 13.31 -11.32 -1.45
C ARG A 34 12.11 -12.04 -0.84
N PRO A 35 10.87 -11.76 -1.29
CA PRO A 35 9.71 -12.47 -0.79
C PRO A 35 9.82 -13.98 -1.07
N ASN A 36 9.31 -14.76 -0.13
CA ASN A 36 9.52 -16.20 -0.12
C ASN A 36 8.56 -16.88 -1.09
N ILE A 37 9.12 -17.55 -2.09
CA ILE A 37 8.43 -18.51 -2.96
C ILE A 37 8.45 -19.86 -2.26
N ARG A 38 7.29 -20.50 -2.13
CA ARG A 38 7.15 -21.80 -1.52
C ARG A 38 6.33 -22.73 -2.41
N LYS A 39 6.81 -23.96 -2.53
CA LYS A 39 6.12 -25.04 -3.22
C LYS A 39 4.93 -25.51 -2.39
N VAL A 40 3.79 -25.68 -3.06
CA VAL A 40 2.60 -26.29 -2.45
C VAL A 40 2.58 -27.79 -2.64
N GLN A 41 1.81 -28.47 -1.81
CA GLN A 41 1.66 -29.93 -1.81
C GLN A 41 0.18 -30.31 -1.90
N GLY A 42 -0.12 -31.60 -2.11
CA GLY A 42 -1.49 -32.11 -2.12
C GLY A 42 -2.10 -32.16 -3.52
N HIS A 43 -3.41 -31.89 -3.61
CA HIS A 43 -4.17 -31.88 -4.87
C HIS A 43 -3.95 -30.57 -5.62
N ILE A 44 -2.75 -30.41 -6.20
CA ILE A 44 -2.36 -29.19 -6.89
C ILE A 44 -3.24 -29.04 -8.15
N PRO A 45 -3.99 -27.93 -8.29
CA PRO A 45 -4.84 -27.73 -9.45
C PRO A 45 -4.06 -27.22 -10.67
N ALA A 46 -4.62 -27.43 -11.85
CA ALA A 46 -4.15 -26.77 -13.07
C ALA A 46 -4.30 -25.24 -12.96
N CYS A 47 -3.45 -24.49 -13.65
CA CYS A 47 -3.55 -23.05 -13.83
C CYS A 47 -4.69 -22.73 -14.80
N LEU A 48 -5.93 -22.89 -14.33
CA LEU A 48 -7.13 -22.57 -15.12
C LEU A 48 -7.13 -21.07 -15.48
N VAL A 49 -7.88 -20.72 -16.52
CA VAL A 49 -8.15 -19.34 -16.94
C VAL A 49 -9.48 -18.90 -16.34
N ASN A 50 -9.55 -17.67 -15.84
CA ASN A 50 -10.77 -17.06 -15.31
C ASN A 50 -11.48 -17.88 -14.20
N ALA A 51 -10.72 -18.61 -13.38
CA ALA A 51 -11.24 -19.12 -12.12
C ALA A 51 -11.37 -17.98 -11.10
N SER A 52 -12.25 -18.14 -10.11
CA SER A 52 -12.29 -17.23 -8.97
C SER A 52 -11.32 -17.71 -7.89
N VAL A 53 -10.56 -16.78 -7.29
CA VAL A 53 -9.66 -17.06 -6.16
C VAL A 53 -9.92 -16.03 -5.07
N THR A 54 -10.33 -16.50 -3.89
CA THR A 54 -10.77 -15.64 -2.80
C THR A 54 -10.18 -16.07 -1.46
N TYR A 55 -9.55 -15.13 -0.76
CA TYR A 55 -9.14 -15.33 0.64
C TYR A 55 -10.37 -15.32 1.55
N CYS A 56 -10.57 -16.38 2.34
CA CYS A 56 -11.78 -16.59 3.16
C CYS A 56 -11.52 -16.47 4.66
N GLY A 57 -10.43 -15.82 5.09
CA GLY A 57 -10.02 -15.81 6.49
C GLY A 57 -9.40 -17.13 6.93
N ASN A 58 -8.99 -17.20 8.20
CA ASN A 58 -8.33 -18.36 8.80
C ASN A 58 -7.15 -18.92 7.97
N ASP A 59 -6.46 -18.04 7.23
CA ASP A 59 -5.35 -18.40 6.36
C ASP A 59 -5.71 -19.47 5.31
N HIS A 60 -6.94 -19.39 4.78
CA HIS A 60 -7.43 -20.23 3.71
C HIS A 60 -7.79 -19.43 2.46
N ILE A 61 -7.33 -19.93 1.32
CA ILE A 61 -7.69 -19.43 -0.02
C ILE A 61 -8.55 -20.48 -0.70
N TYR A 62 -9.68 -20.06 -1.26
CA TYR A 62 -10.55 -20.92 -2.05
C TYR A 62 -10.43 -20.56 -3.53
N ALA A 63 -10.34 -21.58 -4.38
CA ALA A 63 -10.40 -21.47 -5.83
C ALA A 63 -11.62 -22.23 -6.34
N PHE A 64 -12.36 -21.63 -7.26
CA PHE A 64 -13.57 -22.23 -7.82
C PHE A 64 -13.72 -21.95 -9.32
N GLY A 65 -14.11 -23.00 -10.04
CA GLY A 65 -14.35 -23.01 -11.49
C GLY A 65 -13.12 -22.67 -12.32
N GLY A 66 -13.35 -22.18 -13.54
CA GLY A 66 -12.30 -21.84 -14.50
C GLY A 66 -12.27 -22.78 -15.71
N PHE A 67 -11.46 -22.40 -16.70
CA PHE A 67 -11.34 -23.06 -17.99
C PHE A 67 -9.89 -23.48 -18.24
N ASP A 68 -9.68 -24.73 -18.64
CA ASP A 68 -8.35 -25.20 -19.02
C ASP A 68 -8.11 -24.93 -20.51
N GLN A 69 -7.11 -24.08 -20.77
CA GLN A 69 -6.72 -23.67 -22.11
C GLN A 69 -6.19 -24.80 -22.99
N TYR A 70 -5.74 -25.92 -22.40
CA TYR A 70 -5.16 -27.04 -23.15
C TYR A 70 -6.18 -28.12 -23.48
N THR A 71 -7.08 -28.41 -22.55
CA THR A 71 -8.10 -29.46 -22.70
C THR A 71 -9.45 -28.92 -23.20
N ASP A 72 -9.63 -27.59 -23.21
CA ASP A 72 -10.90 -26.91 -23.53
C ASP A 72 -12.03 -27.27 -22.53
N GLU A 73 -11.67 -27.78 -21.35
CA GLU A 73 -12.62 -28.18 -20.31
C GLU A 73 -12.91 -27.03 -19.33
N VAL A 74 -14.19 -26.89 -18.95
CA VAL A 74 -14.62 -25.97 -17.90
C VAL A 74 -14.90 -26.77 -16.63
N TYR A 75 -14.45 -26.25 -15.48
CA TYR A 75 -14.56 -26.94 -14.20
C TYR A 75 -15.57 -26.26 -13.26
N ASN A 76 -16.01 -27.00 -12.24
CA ASN A 76 -16.76 -26.51 -11.06
C ASN A 76 -16.17 -27.02 -9.74
N HIS A 77 -14.92 -27.48 -9.74
CA HIS A 77 -14.28 -27.98 -8.53
C HIS A 77 -14.02 -26.84 -7.54
N VAL A 78 -14.18 -27.14 -6.25
CA VAL A 78 -13.82 -26.26 -5.14
C VAL A 78 -12.51 -26.77 -4.54
N LEU A 79 -11.49 -25.94 -4.60
CA LEU A 79 -10.17 -26.24 -4.07
C LEU A 79 -9.85 -25.27 -2.94
N ARG A 80 -9.25 -25.78 -1.87
CA ARG A 80 -8.82 -24.98 -0.73
C ARG A 80 -7.32 -25.11 -0.54
N LEU A 81 -6.64 -23.98 -0.47
CA LEU A 81 -5.24 -23.87 -0.07
C LEU A 81 -5.17 -23.41 1.39
N ASP A 82 -4.59 -24.25 2.25
CA ASP A 82 -4.18 -23.83 3.59
C ASP A 82 -2.81 -23.15 3.51
N LEU A 83 -2.72 -21.88 3.88
CA LEU A 83 -1.49 -21.08 3.82
C LEU A 83 -0.49 -21.44 4.93
N ASN A 84 -0.91 -22.08 6.01
CA ASN A 84 -0.03 -22.53 7.08
C ASN A 84 0.73 -23.81 6.67
N THR A 85 0.02 -24.77 6.08
CA THR A 85 0.61 -26.03 5.62
C THR A 85 1.05 -26.00 4.16
N LEU A 86 0.62 -24.99 3.39
CA LEU A 86 0.80 -24.86 1.94
C LEU A 86 0.32 -26.09 1.18
N ARG A 87 -0.87 -26.56 1.54
CA ARG A 87 -1.48 -27.76 0.97
C ARG A 87 -2.78 -27.41 0.28
N TRP A 88 -2.90 -27.83 -0.98
CA TRP A 88 -4.16 -27.86 -1.71
C TRP A 88 -4.93 -29.13 -1.37
N ASP A 89 -6.19 -28.95 -1.02
CA ASP A 89 -7.15 -30.02 -0.84
C ASP A 89 -8.35 -29.78 -1.77
N LEU A 90 -8.84 -30.86 -2.39
CA LEU A 90 -10.15 -30.87 -3.03
C LEU A 90 -11.21 -30.87 -1.92
N VAL A 91 -12.14 -29.92 -1.98
CA VAL A 91 -13.17 -29.78 -0.94
C VAL A 91 -14.37 -30.63 -1.32
N ASP A 92 -14.64 -31.64 -0.50
CA ASP A 92 -15.92 -32.36 -0.53
C ASP A 92 -17.04 -31.37 -0.21
N ASN A 93 -17.93 -31.15 -1.17
CA ASN A 93 -19.01 -30.19 -1.06
C ASN A 93 -20.37 -30.82 -1.42
N TYR A 94 -21.44 -30.24 -0.88
CA TYR A 94 -22.79 -30.81 -0.93
C TYR A 94 -23.83 -29.74 -1.27
N GLY A 95 -25.09 -30.14 -1.47
CA GLY A 95 -26.20 -29.23 -1.72
C GLY A 95 -26.39 -28.94 -3.20
N ASP A 96 -26.78 -27.70 -3.53
CA ASP A 96 -27.11 -27.27 -4.89
C ASP A 96 -25.83 -26.92 -5.67
N ILE A 97 -25.01 -27.94 -5.96
CA ILE A 97 -23.70 -27.75 -6.60
C ILE A 97 -23.88 -27.07 -7.97
N PRO A 98 -23.27 -25.91 -8.21
CA PRO A 98 -23.37 -25.21 -9.48
C PRO A 98 -22.73 -25.99 -10.63
N GLY A 99 -23.27 -25.81 -11.84
CA GLY A 99 -22.63 -26.28 -13.07
C GLY A 99 -21.29 -25.60 -13.34
N VAL A 100 -20.52 -26.20 -14.26
CA VAL A 100 -19.21 -25.71 -14.73
C VAL A 100 -19.30 -24.27 -15.23
N ARG A 101 -18.33 -23.44 -14.81
CA ARG A 101 -18.32 -22.02 -15.17
C ARG A 101 -16.93 -21.39 -15.10
N MET A 102 -16.70 -20.42 -15.97
CA MET A 102 -15.52 -19.53 -15.99
C MET A 102 -15.94 -18.06 -16.01
N GLY A 103 -15.03 -17.16 -15.61
CA GLY A 103 -15.28 -15.70 -15.65
C GLY A 103 -16.40 -15.23 -14.72
N HIS A 104 -16.73 -16.01 -13.70
CA HIS A 104 -17.64 -15.61 -12.64
C HIS A 104 -16.88 -14.82 -11.56
N THR A 105 -17.60 -14.14 -10.68
CA THR A 105 -17.01 -13.52 -9.49
C THR A 105 -17.42 -14.30 -8.25
N ALA A 106 -16.52 -14.37 -7.26
CA ALA A 106 -16.79 -14.91 -5.93
C ALA A 106 -16.42 -13.86 -4.88
N SER A 107 -17.40 -13.40 -4.11
CA SER A 107 -17.22 -12.36 -3.09
C SER A 107 -17.50 -12.92 -1.70
N LEU A 108 -16.57 -12.69 -0.76
CA LEU A 108 -16.73 -13.11 0.63
C LEU A 108 -17.75 -12.20 1.35
N TYR A 109 -18.80 -12.82 1.89
CA TYR A 109 -19.85 -12.19 2.69
C TYR A 109 -19.78 -12.69 4.12
N GLN A 110 -19.81 -11.76 5.09
CA GLN A 110 -19.81 -12.04 6.53
C GLN A 110 -18.67 -12.94 7.05
N GLY A 111 -17.63 -13.17 6.25
CA GLY A 111 -16.47 -13.99 6.59
C GLY A 111 -16.67 -15.50 6.47
N ASP A 112 -17.88 -15.96 6.14
CA ASP A 112 -18.24 -17.39 6.14
C ASP A 112 -18.96 -17.84 4.87
N LYS A 113 -19.37 -16.93 3.97
CA LYS A 113 -20.10 -17.28 2.75
C LYS A 113 -19.43 -16.69 1.52
N LEU A 114 -19.22 -17.51 0.48
CA LEU A 114 -18.83 -17.03 -0.84
C LEU A 114 -20.07 -16.87 -1.70
N VAL A 115 -20.39 -15.63 -2.07
CA VAL A 115 -21.48 -15.32 -3.00
C VAL A 115 -20.91 -15.29 -4.41
N VAL A 116 -21.37 -16.20 -5.26
CA VAL A 116 -20.94 -16.33 -6.65
C VAL A 116 -22.03 -15.80 -7.57
N PHE A 117 -21.65 -15.00 -8.55
CA PHE A 117 -22.56 -14.49 -9.57
C PHE A 117 -22.00 -14.68 -10.98
N GLY A 118 -22.88 -15.10 -11.87
CA GLY A 118 -22.65 -15.15 -13.31
C GLY A 118 -21.58 -16.14 -13.76
N GLY A 119 -20.85 -15.75 -14.80
CA GLY A 119 -19.90 -16.59 -15.53
C GLY A 119 -20.45 -17.10 -16.86
N GLU A 120 -19.64 -17.90 -17.54
CA GLU A 120 -19.95 -18.58 -18.79
C GLU A 120 -19.75 -20.08 -18.59
N ASN A 121 -20.71 -20.90 -19.03
CA ASN A 121 -20.62 -22.36 -18.95
C ASN A 121 -19.94 -22.97 -20.19
N GLU A 122 -19.76 -24.29 -20.20
CA GLU A 122 -19.18 -25.06 -21.32
C GLU A 122 -19.92 -24.92 -22.66
N HIS A 123 -21.16 -24.43 -22.66
CA HIS A 123 -21.96 -24.21 -23.86
C HIS A 123 -21.93 -22.76 -24.37
N GLY A 124 -21.07 -21.90 -23.79
CA GLY A 124 -21.00 -20.47 -24.12
C GLY A 124 -22.20 -19.66 -23.65
N VAL A 125 -22.96 -20.18 -22.67
CA VAL A 125 -24.12 -19.50 -22.10
C VAL A 125 -23.68 -18.65 -20.91
N TYR A 126 -23.97 -17.35 -21.01
CA TYR A 126 -23.72 -16.38 -19.96
C TYR A 126 -24.78 -16.51 -18.86
N LEU A 127 -24.32 -16.75 -17.64
CA LEU A 127 -25.14 -17.02 -16.47
C LEU A 127 -25.49 -15.73 -15.73
N SER A 128 -26.67 -15.70 -15.10
CA SER A 128 -27.15 -14.62 -14.21
C SER A 128 -27.65 -15.16 -12.87
N ASP A 129 -27.31 -16.42 -12.58
CA ASP A 129 -27.66 -17.05 -11.32
C ASP A 129 -26.78 -16.54 -10.18
N VAL A 130 -27.32 -16.63 -8.97
CA VAL A 130 -26.60 -16.39 -7.73
C VAL A 130 -26.55 -17.72 -6.99
N VAL A 131 -25.35 -18.15 -6.63
CA VAL A 131 -25.13 -19.36 -5.81
C VAL A 131 -24.23 -19.01 -4.64
N VAL A 132 -24.51 -19.61 -3.49
CA VAL A 132 -23.81 -19.29 -2.23
C VAL A 132 -23.15 -20.55 -1.71
N PHE A 133 -21.84 -20.47 -1.49
CA PHE A 133 -21.07 -21.52 -0.82
C PHE A 133 -20.85 -21.15 0.64
N ASP A 134 -21.39 -21.95 1.54
CA ASP A 134 -21.15 -21.84 2.97
C ASP A 134 -19.81 -22.51 3.32
N VAL A 135 -18.83 -21.70 3.73
CA VAL A 135 -17.44 -22.14 3.94
C VAL A 135 -17.32 -23.12 5.13
N PRO A 136 -17.93 -22.87 6.31
CA PRO A 136 -17.92 -23.83 7.41
C PRO A 136 -18.51 -25.21 7.10
N THR A 137 -19.62 -25.27 6.36
CA THR A 137 -20.32 -26.54 6.09
C THR A 137 -19.93 -27.17 4.75
N SER A 138 -19.19 -26.45 3.91
CA SER A 138 -18.90 -26.82 2.52
C SER A 138 -20.16 -27.13 1.72
N THR A 139 -21.24 -26.36 1.92
CA THR A 139 -22.52 -26.60 1.24
C THR A 139 -22.90 -25.45 0.31
N TRP A 140 -23.27 -25.81 -0.91
CA TRP A 140 -23.87 -24.91 -1.88
C TRP A 140 -25.37 -24.76 -1.64
N SER A 141 -25.86 -23.54 -1.83
CA SER A 141 -27.29 -23.22 -1.81
C SER A 141 -27.60 -22.20 -2.89
N GLN A 142 -28.81 -22.30 -3.46
CA GLN A 142 -29.31 -21.33 -4.42
C GLN A 142 -30.45 -20.50 -3.81
N PRO A 143 -30.19 -19.24 -3.42
CA PRO A 143 -31.24 -18.39 -2.85
C PRO A 143 -32.29 -18.01 -3.90
N GLU A 144 -33.55 -17.90 -3.47
CA GLU A 144 -34.63 -17.38 -4.30
C GLU A 144 -34.44 -15.86 -4.51
N VAL A 145 -33.92 -15.48 -5.68
CA VAL A 145 -33.71 -14.07 -6.02
C VAL A 145 -34.96 -13.42 -6.59
N ARG A 146 -35.18 -12.16 -6.23
CA ARG A 146 -36.33 -11.34 -6.66
C ARG A 146 -35.87 -10.05 -7.31
N GLY A 147 -36.79 -9.25 -7.84
CA GLY A 147 -36.50 -7.96 -8.44
C GLY A 147 -36.07 -8.06 -9.92
N GLN A 148 -35.31 -7.07 -10.39
CA GLN A 148 -34.88 -7.01 -11.79
C GLN A 148 -33.52 -7.70 -11.96
N ILE A 149 -33.55 -9.00 -12.22
CA ILE A 149 -32.33 -9.80 -12.44
C ILE A 149 -31.52 -9.20 -13.61
N PRO A 150 -30.23 -8.88 -13.42
CA PRO A 150 -29.36 -8.39 -14.48
C PRO A 150 -29.16 -9.44 -15.58
N ARG A 151 -28.75 -8.99 -16.77
CA ARG A 151 -28.37 -9.91 -17.86
C ARG A 151 -27.21 -10.80 -17.43
N GLY A 152 -27.20 -12.02 -17.96
CA GLY A 152 -26.10 -12.96 -17.78
C GLY A 152 -24.80 -12.40 -18.32
N ARG A 153 -23.70 -12.63 -17.61
CA ARG A 153 -22.43 -11.95 -17.88
C ARG A 153 -21.23 -12.72 -17.33
N ALA A 154 -20.09 -12.55 -17.96
CA ALA A 154 -18.80 -13.06 -17.49
C ALA A 154 -17.77 -11.92 -17.46
N ARG A 155 -16.66 -12.11 -16.74
CA ARG A 155 -15.55 -11.15 -16.61
C ARG A 155 -15.98 -9.78 -16.10
N HIS A 156 -17.02 -9.75 -15.28
CA HIS A 156 -17.52 -8.55 -14.61
C HIS A 156 -16.77 -8.34 -13.29
N ALA A 157 -16.85 -7.14 -12.72
CA ALA A 157 -16.37 -6.90 -11.36
C ALA A 157 -17.53 -7.03 -10.37
N ALA A 158 -17.21 -7.49 -9.16
CA ALA A 158 -18.15 -7.58 -8.06
C ALA A 158 -17.52 -7.14 -6.75
N VAL A 159 -18.30 -6.47 -5.91
CA VAL A 159 -17.88 -6.07 -4.56
C VAL A 159 -19.06 -6.02 -3.60
N ILE A 160 -18.84 -6.47 -2.36
CA ILE A 160 -19.84 -6.43 -1.30
C ILE A 160 -19.60 -5.21 -0.40
N HIS A 161 -20.68 -4.47 -0.12
CA HIS A 161 -20.70 -3.38 0.87
C HIS A 161 -22.07 -3.25 1.51
N GLU A 162 -22.12 -3.14 2.84
CA GLU A 162 -23.36 -2.94 3.61
C GLU A 162 -24.52 -3.87 3.19
N ASP A 163 -24.22 -5.18 3.16
CA ASP A 163 -25.13 -6.26 2.77
C ASP A 163 -25.65 -6.15 1.33
N LYS A 164 -24.92 -5.47 0.45
CA LYS A 164 -25.24 -5.37 -0.98
C LYS A 164 -24.08 -5.84 -1.82
N LEU A 165 -24.35 -6.76 -2.74
CA LEU A 165 -23.40 -7.20 -3.76
C LEU A 165 -23.59 -6.32 -4.99
N PHE A 166 -22.63 -5.44 -5.26
CA PHE A 166 -22.58 -4.63 -6.48
C PHE A 166 -21.96 -5.44 -7.62
N ILE A 167 -22.58 -5.41 -8.79
CA ILE A 167 -22.09 -6.02 -10.02
C ILE A 167 -21.90 -4.91 -11.06
N LEU A 168 -20.73 -4.88 -11.70
CA LEU A 168 -20.34 -3.84 -12.65
C LEU A 168 -19.83 -4.45 -13.96
N GLY A 169 -20.35 -3.94 -15.08
CA GLY A 169 -19.86 -4.26 -16.41
C GLY A 169 -19.88 -5.75 -16.73
N GLY A 170 -18.82 -6.21 -17.40
CA GLY A 170 -18.67 -7.57 -17.92
C GLY A 170 -18.91 -7.66 -19.41
N SER A 171 -18.83 -8.88 -19.92
CA SER A 171 -19.05 -9.22 -21.32
C SER A 171 -20.22 -10.20 -21.46
N GLU A 172 -20.87 -10.12 -22.61
CA GLU A 172 -21.89 -11.04 -23.11
C GLU A 172 -21.68 -11.22 -24.63
N ASN A 173 -22.34 -12.18 -25.25
CA ASN A 173 -22.35 -12.38 -26.70
C ASN A 173 -22.65 -11.11 -27.53
N SER A 174 -23.41 -10.16 -26.98
CA SER A 174 -23.77 -8.90 -27.68
C SER A 174 -22.74 -7.78 -27.53
N GLY A 175 -21.65 -7.99 -26.78
CA GLY A 175 -20.62 -7.00 -26.51
C GLY A 175 -20.45 -6.69 -25.02
N ILE A 176 -19.72 -5.61 -24.73
CA ILE A 176 -19.38 -5.19 -23.38
C ILE A 176 -20.56 -4.48 -22.72
N LEU A 177 -20.83 -4.83 -21.46
CA LEU A 177 -21.94 -4.29 -20.68
C LEU A 177 -21.55 -2.97 -20.02
N ASP A 178 -22.46 -2.01 -20.10
CA ASP A 178 -22.34 -0.67 -19.53
C ASP A 178 -23.20 -0.46 -18.28
N ASP A 179 -23.62 -1.54 -17.62
CA ASP A 179 -24.53 -1.46 -16.49
C ASP A 179 -23.94 -1.88 -15.15
N MET A 180 -24.56 -1.33 -14.12
CA MET A 180 -24.33 -1.65 -12.73
C MET A 180 -25.67 -1.96 -12.05
N ALA A 181 -25.67 -2.94 -11.15
CA ALA A 181 -26.81 -3.25 -10.29
C ALA A 181 -26.28 -3.73 -8.93
N TYR A 182 -27.14 -3.76 -7.92
CA TYR A 182 -26.80 -4.44 -6.67
C TYR A 182 -27.89 -5.45 -6.28
N LEU A 183 -27.45 -6.50 -5.60
CA LEU A 183 -28.30 -7.47 -4.93
C LEU A 183 -28.27 -7.20 -3.43
N ASP A 184 -29.43 -6.90 -2.84
CA ASP A 184 -29.54 -6.85 -1.39
C ASP A 184 -29.47 -8.28 -0.83
N LEU A 185 -28.44 -8.59 -0.06
CA LEU A 185 -28.13 -9.93 0.46
C LEU A 185 -29.01 -10.33 1.66
N LYS A 186 -29.72 -9.38 2.28
CA LYS A 186 -30.70 -9.68 3.34
C LYS A 186 -32.02 -10.14 2.77
N THR A 187 -32.45 -9.51 1.68
CA THR A 187 -33.76 -9.74 1.05
C THR A 187 -33.69 -10.53 -0.25
N TRP A 188 -32.49 -10.83 -0.73
CA TRP A 188 -32.23 -11.47 -2.03
C TRP A 188 -32.95 -10.77 -3.19
N THR A 189 -33.04 -9.45 -3.13
CA THR A 189 -33.77 -8.65 -4.11
C THR A 189 -32.81 -7.78 -4.91
N TRP A 190 -32.82 -7.95 -6.24
CA TRP A 190 -32.08 -7.12 -7.18
C TRP A 190 -32.69 -5.74 -7.30
N SER A 191 -31.81 -4.74 -7.30
CA SER A 191 -32.14 -3.38 -7.67
C SER A 191 -32.47 -3.28 -9.16
N ARG A 192 -33.00 -2.12 -9.58
CA ARG A 192 -32.96 -1.73 -11.00
C ARG A 192 -31.51 -1.60 -11.47
N SER A 193 -31.27 -1.77 -12.77
CA SER A 193 -29.95 -1.54 -13.37
C SER A 193 -29.74 -0.07 -13.74
N TRP A 194 -28.54 0.43 -13.54
CA TRP A 194 -28.09 1.77 -13.94
C TRP A 194 -27.02 1.70 -15.01
N LYS A 195 -26.91 2.76 -15.81
CA LYS A 195 -25.78 2.94 -16.71
C LYS A 195 -24.56 3.42 -15.93
N PHE A 196 -23.42 2.78 -16.18
CA PHE A 196 -22.10 3.08 -15.65
C PHE A 196 -21.04 2.95 -16.76
N THR A 197 -19.76 2.75 -16.41
CA THR A 197 -18.68 2.62 -17.40
C THR A 197 -18.65 1.22 -18.03
N PRO A 198 -18.61 1.10 -19.37
CA PRO A 198 -18.49 -0.19 -20.05
C PRO A 198 -17.07 -0.75 -19.98
N ARG A 199 -16.89 -1.93 -19.39
CA ARG A 199 -15.61 -2.65 -19.32
C ARG A 199 -15.76 -4.08 -18.82
N PHE A 200 -14.79 -4.93 -19.08
CA PHE A 200 -14.63 -6.28 -18.50
C PHE A 200 -13.18 -6.52 -18.06
N ASP A 201 -12.91 -7.58 -17.30
CA ASP A 201 -11.60 -7.87 -16.67
C ASP A 201 -11.06 -6.71 -15.81
N HIS A 202 -11.96 -5.99 -15.15
CA HIS A 202 -11.64 -4.85 -14.29
C HIS A 202 -11.83 -5.19 -12.81
N LEU A 203 -11.25 -4.37 -11.94
CA LEU A 203 -11.40 -4.48 -10.49
C LEU A 203 -12.44 -3.47 -9.99
N ALA A 204 -13.24 -3.86 -8.99
CA ALA A 204 -14.07 -2.95 -8.21
C ALA A 204 -13.84 -3.16 -6.71
N TRP A 205 -13.83 -2.06 -5.95
CA TRP A 205 -13.65 -2.09 -4.50
C TRP A 205 -14.33 -0.89 -3.84
N ILE A 206 -14.38 -0.90 -2.51
CA ILE A 206 -15.02 0.15 -1.72
C ILE A 206 -13.98 0.82 -0.84
N TRP A 207 -13.92 2.14 -0.89
CA TRP A 207 -13.03 2.95 -0.07
C TRP A 207 -13.63 4.33 0.21
N GLY A 208 -13.60 4.76 1.47
CA GLY A 208 -14.07 6.09 1.89
C GLY A 208 -15.53 6.38 1.52
N GLY A 209 -16.41 5.38 1.60
CA GLY A 209 -17.82 5.51 1.20
C GLY A 209 -18.05 5.64 -0.30
N ARG A 210 -17.06 5.29 -1.13
CA ARG A 210 -17.14 5.33 -2.59
C ARG A 210 -16.89 3.95 -3.17
N LEU A 211 -17.60 3.66 -4.26
CA LEU A 211 -17.38 2.50 -5.12
C LEU A 211 -16.41 2.89 -6.23
N TRP A 212 -15.24 2.26 -6.24
CA TRP A 212 -14.18 2.51 -7.21
C TRP A 212 -14.13 1.39 -8.25
N THR A 213 -13.71 1.74 -9.46
CA THR A 213 -13.36 0.79 -10.51
C THR A 213 -12.11 1.26 -11.25
N PHE A 214 -11.25 0.31 -11.63
CA PHE A 214 -10.02 0.58 -12.37
C PHE A 214 -9.65 -0.59 -13.28
N GLY A 215 -8.93 -0.26 -14.35
CA GLY A 215 -8.41 -1.24 -15.30
C GLY A 215 -9.49 -1.85 -16.18
N GLY A 216 -9.16 -3.03 -16.70
CA GLY A 216 -9.96 -3.78 -17.67
C GLY A 216 -9.80 -3.29 -19.10
N LEU A 217 -10.61 -3.92 -19.96
CA LEU A 217 -10.71 -3.63 -21.39
C LEU A 217 -12.01 -2.87 -21.66
N ASP A 218 -11.90 -1.82 -22.47
CA ASP A 218 -13.02 -1.01 -22.91
C ASP A 218 -13.67 -1.58 -24.19
N PRO A 219 -14.77 -0.97 -24.72
CA PRO A 219 -15.40 -1.38 -25.98
C PRO A 219 -14.49 -1.40 -27.21
N ASP A 220 -13.40 -0.65 -27.17
CA ASP A 220 -12.42 -0.55 -28.24
C ASP A 220 -11.30 -1.60 -28.07
N MET A 221 -11.41 -2.48 -27.07
CA MET A 221 -10.44 -3.52 -26.70
C MET A 221 -9.08 -2.95 -26.26
N GLU A 222 -9.07 -1.72 -25.76
CA GLU A 222 -7.90 -1.06 -25.21
C GLU A 222 -7.86 -1.22 -23.68
N ARG A 223 -6.65 -1.38 -23.14
CA ARG A 223 -6.45 -1.42 -21.69
C ARG A 223 -6.69 -0.02 -21.12
N SER A 224 -7.62 0.11 -20.19
CA SER A 224 -7.93 1.41 -19.63
C SER A 224 -7.01 1.80 -18.46
N THR A 225 -6.46 3.02 -18.51
CA THR A 225 -5.79 3.68 -17.36
C THR A 225 -6.74 4.54 -16.52
N ASP A 226 -8.03 4.57 -16.84
CA ASP A 226 -8.96 5.41 -16.12
C ASP A 226 -9.42 4.76 -14.79
N ILE A 227 -9.47 5.60 -13.76
CA ILE A 227 -10.08 5.26 -12.48
C ILE A 227 -11.41 5.99 -12.39
N TRP A 228 -12.48 5.26 -12.10
CA TRP A 228 -13.81 5.81 -11.90
C TRP A 228 -14.27 5.55 -10.47
N TRP A 229 -15.04 6.47 -9.92
CA TRP A 229 -15.71 6.24 -8.64
C TRP A 229 -17.09 6.86 -8.56
N LEU A 230 -17.96 6.20 -7.79
CA LEU A 230 -19.31 6.62 -7.44
C LEU A 230 -19.39 6.84 -5.93
N ASP A 231 -19.86 8.02 -5.52
CA ASP A 231 -20.11 8.32 -4.11
C ASP A 231 -21.39 7.62 -3.63
N LEU A 232 -21.29 6.72 -2.64
CA LEU A 232 -22.43 5.96 -2.13
C LEU A 232 -23.17 6.69 -1.00
N GLN A 233 -22.46 7.54 -0.23
CA GLN A 233 -23.04 8.27 0.92
C GLN A 233 -23.99 9.38 0.47
N ALA A 234 -23.79 9.92 -0.74
CA ALA A 234 -24.65 10.94 -1.31
C ALA A 234 -26.00 10.41 -1.84
N ILE A 235 -26.33 9.13 -1.64
CA ILE A 235 -27.46 8.48 -2.33
C ILE A 235 -28.51 7.90 -1.36
N PRO A 236 -29.55 8.68 -1.01
CA PRO A 236 -30.69 8.17 -0.22
C PRO A 236 -31.42 6.99 -0.88
N ALA A 237 -31.37 6.89 -2.21
CA ALA A 237 -32.03 5.84 -3.00
C ALA A 237 -31.36 4.45 -2.91
N LEU A 238 -30.18 4.35 -2.29
CA LEU A 238 -29.52 3.07 -2.00
C LEU A 238 -29.90 2.52 -0.61
N GLY A 239 -30.74 3.22 0.15
CA GLY A 239 -31.17 2.79 1.49
C GLY A 239 -30.06 2.77 2.53
N LEU A 240 -28.98 3.52 2.29
CA LEU A 240 -27.83 3.63 3.18
C LEU A 240 -27.96 4.91 4.02
N GLN A 241 -28.75 4.84 5.09
CA GLN A 241 -28.81 5.88 6.12
C GLN A 241 -29.33 5.29 7.44
N ASP A 242 -28.50 5.32 8.47
CA ASP A 242 -28.94 5.45 9.86
C ASP A 242 -28.84 6.93 10.22
N ILE A 243 -29.99 7.55 10.54
CA ILE A 243 -30.23 8.55 11.60
C ILE A 243 -31.58 9.23 11.32
N GLN A 244 -32.41 9.22 12.36
CA GLN A 244 -33.72 9.84 12.48
C GLN A 244 -33.70 11.31 12.05
N ASP A 245 -34.42 11.66 10.98
CA ASP A 245 -34.91 13.02 10.80
C ASP A 245 -36.43 13.01 10.64
N ASN A 246 -37.06 13.19 11.80
CA ASN A 246 -38.46 13.49 11.97
C ASN A 246 -38.68 14.98 11.65
N THR A 247 -38.89 15.31 10.37
CA THR A 247 -39.43 16.62 10.00
C THR A 247 -40.64 16.47 9.08
N MET A 248 -41.79 16.80 9.66
CA MET A 248 -43.10 16.94 9.03
C MET A 248 -43.03 17.65 7.68
N TYR A 249 -43.54 16.99 6.64
CA TYR A 249 -43.99 17.66 5.42
C TYR A 249 -45.30 18.41 5.70
N ASN A 250 -45.23 19.73 5.80
CA ASN A 250 -46.41 20.59 5.70
C ASN A 250 -46.68 20.89 4.21
N HIS A 251 -47.77 20.34 3.69
CA HIS A 251 -48.35 20.74 2.41
C HIS A 251 -49.00 22.11 2.54
N THR A 252 -48.56 23.07 1.72
CA THR A 252 -49.44 24.16 1.28
C THR A 252 -49.27 24.41 -0.21
N ALA A 253 -50.32 24.06 -0.95
CA ALA A 253 -50.53 24.46 -2.33
C ALA A 253 -50.71 25.98 -2.42
N GLN A 254 -50.04 26.63 -3.38
CA GLN A 254 -50.43 27.97 -3.82
C GLN A 254 -50.44 28.07 -5.35
N GLN A 255 -51.55 28.67 -5.79
CA GLN A 255 -52.03 28.81 -7.14
C GLN A 255 -51.29 29.89 -7.92
N ILE A 256 -51.18 29.67 -9.23
CA ILE A 256 -50.76 30.62 -10.26
C ILE A 256 -51.80 31.75 -10.39
N PRO A 257 -51.38 32.97 -10.76
CA PRO A 257 -52.08 33.67 -11.83
C PRO A 257 -51.18 34.18 -12.95
N SER A 258 -51.84 34.45 -14.06
CA SER A 258 -51.40 34.43 -15.45
C SER A 258 -50.88 35.76 -16.03
N ARG A 259 -49.98 35.59 -17.01
CA ARG A 259 -49.79 36.32 -18.30
C ARG A 259 -49.26 37.76 -18.34
N SER A 260 -48.11 37.91 -19.00
CA SER A 260 -47.90 38.50 -20.35
C SER A 260 -46.46 39.05 -20.42
N GLY A 261 -45.58 38.84 -21.39
CA GLY A 261 -45.58 38.12 -22.67
C GLY A 261 -44.25 38.47 -23.37
N SER A 262 -43.67 37.53 -24.14
CA SER A 262 -42.85 37.76 -25.36
C SER A 262 -41.81 36.67 -25.59
N TYR A 263 -42.08 35.90 -26.65
CA TYR A 263 -41.17 35.34 -27.64
C TYR A 263 -39.94 34.52 -27.20
N ALA A 264 -40.08 33.19 -27.30
CA ALA A 264 -39.15 32.36 -28.08
C ALA A 264 -39.89 31.13 -28.60
N ALA A 265 -39.56 30.74 -29.82
CA ALA A 265 -40.38 29.97 -30.74
C ALA A 265 -40.33 28.44 -30.53
N ASN A 266 -41.50 27.82 -30.77
CA ASN A 266 -41.76 26.57 -31.49
C ASN A 266 -40.63 25.51 -31.49
N SER A 267 -40.82 24.28 -31.01
CA SER A 267 -41.86 23.37 -31.49
C SER A 267 -42.05 22.20 -30.53
N ALA A 268 -43.28 21.98 -30.08
CA ALA A 268 -43.71 20.71 -29.53
C ALA A 268 -44.07 19.77 -30.68
N SER A 269 -43.49 18.57 -30.69
CA SER A 269 -44.22 17.39 -31.16
C SER A 269 -44.42 16.47 -29.98
N VAL A 270 -45.69 16.38 -29.58
CA VAL A 270 -46.22 15.38 -28.67
C VAL A 270 -46.00 14.02 -29.35
N GLN A 271 -45.03 13.24 -28.85
CA GLN A 271 -44.93 11.83 -29.16
C GLN A 271 -45.40 11.01 -27.96
N VAL A 272 -46.59 10.43 -28.12
CA VAL A 272 -47.09 9.36 -27.28
C VAL A 272 -46.17 8.14 -27.44
N ARG A 273 -45.59 7.73 -26.31
CA ARG A 273 -45.12 6.38 -25.96
C ARG A 273 -44.49 5.53 -27.08
N ASN A 274 -43.16 5.50 -27.05
CA ASN A 274 -42.45 4.22 -27.09
C ASN A 274 -41.52 4.16 -25.88
N ALA A 275 -41.86 3.31 -24.91
CA ALA A 275 -41.03 3.06 -23.74
C ALA A 275 -39.83 2.19 -24.13
N SER A 276 -38.89 2.76 -24.89
CA SER A 276 -37.52 2.26 -24.87
C SER A 276 -36.97 2.65 -23.50
N ARG A 277 -36.89 1.69 -22.58
CA ARG A 277 -36.34 1.87 -21.24
C ARG A 277 -34.90 2.37 -21.36
N ARG A 278 -34.69 3.68 -21.44
CA ARG A 278 -33.37 4.26 -21.21
C ARG A 278 -32.96 3.87 -19.79
N LYS A 279 -31.89 3.09 -19.65
CA LYS A 279 -31.31 2.76 -18.34
C LYS A 279 -31.05 4.08 -17.61
N SER A 280 -31.47 4.18 -16.34
CA SER A 280 -31.22 5.37 -15.54
C SER A 280 -29.71 5.54 -15.32
N ILE A 281 -29.21 6.77 -15.38
CA ILE A 281 -27.82 7.08 -14.99
C ILE A 281 -27.63 6.71 -13.52
N ALA A 282 -26.41 6.30 -13.15
CA ALA A 282 -26.05 5.95 -11.77
C ALA A 282 -26.58 6.99 -10.76
N PRO A 283 -27.08 6.56 -9.58
CA PRO A 283 -27.91 7.40 -8.73
C PRO A 283 -27.15 8.47 -7.92
N GLY A 284 -25.85 8.66 -8.15
CA GLY A 284 -25.01 9.65 -7.47
C GLY A 284 -23.92 10.23 -8.37
N PRO A 285 -23.09 11.16 -7.83
CA PRO A 285 -22.02 11.78 -8.60
C PRO A 285 -20.97 10.74 -8.97
N VAL A 286 -20.77 10.58 -10.28
CA VAL A 286 -19.71 9.75 -10.86
C VAL A 286 -18.57 10.67 -11.27
N SER A 287 -17.35 10.29 -10.90
CA SER A 287 -16.13 10.99 -11.29
C SER A 287 -15.17 10.03 -11.95
N CYS A 288 -14.33 10.56 -12.84
CA CYS A 288 -13.30 9.80 -13.53
C CYS A 288 -11.99 10.59 -13.57
N LEU A 289 -10.87 9.89 -13.50
CA LEU A 289 -9.53 10.42 -13.73
C LEU A 289 -8.78 9.45 -14.65
N GLN A 290 -8.09 9.98 -15.66
CA GLN A 290 -7.27 9.17 -16.57
C GLN A 290 -5.80 9.52 -16.40
N PHE A 291 -4.97 8.49 -16.23
CA PHE A 291 -3.51 8.65 -16.19
C PHE A 291 -2.94 8.51 -17.61
N LYS A 292 -2.31 9.57 -18.14
CA LYS A 292 -1.71 9.55 -19.48
C LYS A 292 -0.26 9.08 -19.49
N SER A 293 0.57 9.70 -18.66
CA SER A 293 1.98 9.36 -18.50
C SER A 293 2.53 9.94 -17.20
N GLY A 294 3.61 9.35 -16.70
CA GLY A 294 4.33 9.84 -15.52
C GLY A 294 5.43 8.86 -15.10
N PRO A 295 6.43 9.33 -14.33
CA PRO A 295 7.59 8.50 -13.95
C PRO A 295 7.23 7.30 -13.08
N ASN A 296 6.12 7.40 -12.33
CA ASN A 296 5.64 6.35 -11.42
C ASN A 296 4.38 5.65 -11.93
N VAL A 297 3.85 6.03 -13.10
CA VAL A 297 2.65 5.39 -13.66
C VAL A 297 3.08 4.07 -14.29
N PRO A 298 2.49 2.94 -13.91
CA PRO A 298 2.82 1.65 -14.50
C PRO A 298 2.62 1.64 -16.03
N SER A 299 3.57 1.04 -16.76
CA SER A 299 3.43 0.85 -18.20
C SER A 299 2.43 -0.28 -18.47
N LEU A 300 1.28 0.06 -19.06
CA LEU A 300 0.20 -0.90 -19.33
C LEU A 300 0.55 -2.03 -20.31
N TYR A 301 1.58 -1.85 -21.13
CA TYR A 301 1.96 -2.80 -22.18
C TYR A 301 3.12 -3.71 -21.76
N SER A 302 3.60 -3.58 -20.53
CA SER A 302 4.68 -4.40 -19.99
C SER A 302 4.11 -5.46 -19.04
N GLY A 303 4.47 -6.72 -19.24
CA GLY A 303 4.17 -7.80 -18.31
C GLY A 303 2.68 -8.12 -18.14
N THR A 304 2.41 -8.92 -17.11
CA THR A 304 1.05 -9.23 -16.65
C THR A 304 0.73 -8.37 -15.44
N HIS A 305 -0.38 -7.64 -15.47
CA HIS A 305 -0.81 -6.77 -14.39
C HIS A 305 -1.77 -7.50 -13.46
N PHE A 306 -1.45 -7.51 -12.16
CA PHE A 306 -2.36 -7.95 -11.12
C PHE A 306 -2.73 -6.79 -10.23
N GLN A 307 -4.02 -6.47 -10.20
CA GLN A 307 -4.54 -5.33 -9.47
C GLN A 307 -5.29 -5.80 -8.22
N ALA A 308 -5.05 -5.15 -7.09
CA ALA A 308 -5.79 -5.40 -5.86
C ALA A 308 -5.90 -4.15 -5.01
N PHE A 309 -6.98 -4.05 -4.25
CA PHE A 309 -7.11 -3.01 -3.24
C PHE A 309 -6.52 -3.50 -1.91
N ALA A 310 -5.63 -2.71 -1.31
CA ALA A 310 -5.06 -2.99 0.00
C ALA A 310 -4.62 -1.70 0.69
N SER A 311 -4.82 -1.58 2.00
CA SER A 311 -4.30 -0.46 2.81
C SER A 311 -4.69 0.94 2.32
N GLY A 312 -5.88 1.12 1.75
CA GLY A 312 -6.33 2.43 1.23
C GLY A 312 -5.65 2.85 -0.08
N VAL A 313 -4.89 1.94 -0.71
CA VAL A 313 -4.26 2.14 -2.01
C VAL A 313 -4.71 1.07 -2.99
N LEU A 314 -4.67 1.42 -4.28
CA LEU A 314 -4.75 0.44 -5.34
C LEU A 314 -3.33 -0.05 -5.64
N LEU A 315 -3.10 -1.35 -5.50
CA LEU A 315 -1.85 -2.01 -5.88
C LEU A 315 -1.92 -2.46 -7.33
N ASP A 316 -0.83 -2.26 -8.06
CA ASP A 316 -0.59 -2.82 -9.39
C ASP A 316 0.74 -3.58 -9.37
N LEU A 317 0.68 -4.89 -9.52
CA LEU A 317 1.83 -5.78 -9.62
C LEU A 317 2.05 -6.15 -11.08
N VAL A 318 3.12 -5.62 -11.66
CA VAL A 318 3.58 -5.99 -13.00
C VAL A 318 4.51 -7.18 -12.86
N THR A 319 4.04 -8.36 -13.22
CA THR A 319 4.82 -9.60 -13.14
C THR A 319 5.44 -9.99 -14.48
N PRO A 320 6.54 -10.79 -14.48
CA PRO A 320 7.16 -11.27 -15.71
C PRO A 320 6.18 -12.06 -16.59
N SER A 321 6.33 -11.90 -17.90
CA SER A 321 5.59 -12.63 -18.94
C SER A 321 6.57 -13.12 -20.02
N GLU A 322 6.10 -13.86 -21.02
CA GLU A 322 6.99 -14.38 -22.10
C GLU A 322 7.80 -13.27 -22.80
N MET A 323 7.24 -12.07 -22.88
CA MET A 323 7.87 -10.93 -23.58
C MET A 323 8.51 -9.92 -22.61
N THR A 324 8.37 -10.10 -21.29
CA THR A 324 8.75 -9.08 -20.30
C THR A 324 9.74 -9.63 -19.29
N ARG A 325 10.88 -8.95 -19.18
CA ARG A 325 11.95 -9.35 -18.27
C ARG A 325 11.65 -8.88 -16.85
N VAL A 326 12.30 -9.52 -15.88
CA VAL A 326 12.19 -9.15 -14.45
C VAL A 326 12.58 -7.69 -14.19
N TYR A 327 13.44 -7.09 -15.02
CA TYR A 327 13.87 -5.69 -14.91
C TYR A 327 12.74 -4.68 -15.21
N ASP A 328 11.78 -5.06 -16.05
CA ASP A 328 10.67 -4.20 -16.47
C ASP A 328 9.45 -4.32 -15.53
N CYS A 329 9.52 -5.27 -14.60
CA CYS A 329 8.50 -5.57 -13.60
C CYS A 329 8.61 -4.62 -12.40
N ASN A 330 7.51 -4.38 -11.70
CA ASN A 330 7.48 -3.54 -10.52
C ASN A 330 6.23 -3.79 -9.67
N LEU A 331 6.27 -3.32 -8.42
CA LEU A 331 5.11 -3.13 -7.57
C LEU A 331 4.87 -1.64 -7.42
N SER A 332 3.70 -1.19 -7.85
CA SER A 332 3.28 0.20 -7.76
C SER A 332 1.99 0.32 -6.95
N SER A 333 1.80 1.46 -6.30
CA SER A 333 0.59 1.79 -5.56
C SER A 333 0.06 3.16 -5.98
N LEU A 334 -1.25 3.23 -6.22
CA LEU A 334 -1.99 4.46 -6.37
C LEU A 334 -2.69 4.79 -5.06
N GLU A 335 -2.31 5.90 -4.46
CA GLU A 335 -2.99 6.42 -3.28
C GLU A 335 -4.34 7.01 -3.68
N LEU A 336 -5.44 6.52 -3.10
CA LEU A 336 -6.80 6.93 -3.48
C LEU A 336 -7.19 8.33 -3.00
N ASP A 337 -6.51 8.80 -1.97
CA ASP A 337 -6.73 10.09 -1.34
C ASP A 337 -6.08 11.24 -2.12
N SER A 338 -4.84 11.05 -2.57
CA SER A 338 -4.07 12.03 -3.35
C SER A 338 -4.13 11.81 -4.85
N LEU A 339 -4.60 10.63 -5.29
CA LEU A 339 -4.60 10.14 -6.68
C LEU A 339 -3.20 10.20 -7.31
N ARG A 340 -2.16 9.88 -6.52
CA ARG A 340 -0.77 9.83 -6.97
C ARG A 340 -0.24 8.41 -6.99
N TRP A 341 0.38 8.06 -8.11
CA TRP A 341 1.13 6.82 -8.26
C TRP A 341 2.49 6.91 -7.59
N GLN A 342 2.88 5.81 -6.95
CA GLN A 342 4.17 5.62 -6.31
C GLN A 342 4.69 4.22 -6.64
N ARG A 343 5.96 4.12 -7.01
CA ARG A 343 6.65 2.83 -7.15
C ARG A 343 7.10 2.38 -5.77
N LEU A 344 6.69 1.18 -5.33
CA LEU A 344 7.01 0.65 -4.00
C LEU A 344 8.24 -0.25 -4.01
N ALA A 345 8.42 -1.03 -5.07
CA ALA A 345 9.55 -1.93 -5.25
C ALA A 345 9.80 -2.26 -6.73
N ASP A 346 11.03 -2.64 -7.03
CA ASP A 346 11.46 -3.08 -8.36
C ASP A 346 11.28 -4.58 -8.55
N GLY A 347 11.08 -5.01 -9.79
CA GLY A 347 10.84 -6.41 -10.13
C GLY A 347 11.96 -7.35 -9.70
N GLN A 348 13.22 -6.88 -9.66
CA GLN A 348 14.38 -7.67 -9.20
C GLN A 348 14.37 -7.97 -7.71
N GLU A 349 13.67 -7.15 -6.92
CA GLU A 349 13.51 -7.35 -5.48
C GLU A 349 12.39 -8.34 -5.17
N LEU A 350 11.39 -8.42 -6.05
CA LEU A 350 10.17 -9.20 -5.86
C LEU A 350 10.20 -10.55 -6.55
N PHE A 351 10.63 -10.58 -7.81
CA PHE A 351 10.46 -11.73 -8.70
C PHE A 351 11.78 -12.43 -8.96
N ARG A 352 11.68 -13.76 -9.13
CA ARG A 352 12.73 -14.60 -9.68
C ARG A 352 12.36 -14.95 -11.11
N SER A 353 13.36 -15.11 -11.97
CA SER A 353 13.16 -15.67 -13.31
C SER A 353 12.65 -17.12 -13.21
N GLY A 354 11.95 -17.59 -14.25
CA GLY A 354 11.46 -18.98 -14.32
C GLY A 354 10.11 -19.23 -13.64
N TYR A 355 9.37 -18.19 -13.26
CA TYR A 355 8.03 -18.31 -12.68
C TYR A 355 6.98 -17.56 -13.50
N ARG A 356 5.78 -18.11 -13.58
CA ARG A 356 4.60 -17.48 -14.16
C ARG A 356 3.49 -17.41 -13.11
N TRP A 357 2.95 -16.22 -12.90
CA TRP A 357 1.87 -15.98 -11.94
C TRP A 357 0.52 -15.90 -12.67
N HIS A 358 -0.53 -16.41 -12.04
CA HIS A 358 -1.87 -16.51 -12.63
C HIS A 358 -2.94 -15.83 -11.77
N TYR A 359 -2.76 -15.80 -10.45
CA TYR A 359 -3.75 -15.25 -9.53
C TYR A 359 -3.10 -14.40 -8.44
N LEU A 360 -3.80 -13.34 -8.03
CA LEU A 360 -3.45 -12.50 -6.90
C LEU A 360 -4.60 -12.55 -5.88
N THR A 361 -4.26 -12.70 -4.62
CA THR A 361 -5.21 -12.51 -3.52
C THR A 361 -4.56 -11.75 -2.37
N VAL A 362 -5.38 -11.02 -1.60
CA VAL A 362 -4.94 -10.18 -0.49
C VAL A 362 -5.77 -10.56 0.73
N ASN A 363 -5.15 -10.53 1.91
CA ASN A 363 -5.89 -10.77 3.14
C ASN A 363 -6.89 -9.64 3.45
N ALA A 364 -7.88 -9.94 4.29
CA ALA A 364 -8.91 -8.98 4.69
C ALA A 364 -8.32 -7.72 5.36
N SER A 365 -7.20 -7.86 6.09
CA SER A 365 -6.51 -6.72 6.70
C SER A 365 -5.72 -5.87 5.70
N GLY A 366 -5.49 -6.33 4.47
CA GLY A 366 -4.73 -5.58 3.46
C GLY A 366 -3.22 -5.48 3.74
N THR A 367 -2.67 -6.38 4.56
CA THR A 367 -1.27 -6.39 5.00
C THR A 367 -0.42 -7.45 4.31
N LYS A 368 -1.03 -8.47 3.69
CA LYS A 368 -0.33 -9.53 2.97
C LYS A 368 -1.02 -9.83 1.65
N ALA A 369 -0.21 -10.09 0.63
CA ALA A 369 -0.65 -10.50 -0.69
C ALA A 369 0.02 -11.83 -1.07
N TRP A 370 -0.69 -12.65 -1.84
CA TRP A 370 -0.21 -13.92 -2.36
C TRP A 370 -0.40 -13.97 -3.88
N LEU A 371 0.68 -14.26 -4.58
CA LEU A 371 0.63 -14.63 -5.99
C LEU A 371 0.69 -16.15 -6.10
N LEU A 372 -0.25 -16.74 -6.85
CA LEU A 372 -0.32 -18.17 -7.12
C LEU A 372 0.09 -18.42 -8.57
N GLY A 373 0.96 -19.39 -8.80
CA GLY A 373 1.55 -19.61 -10.11
C GLY A 373 2.27 -20.93 -10.25
N CYS A 374 3.05 -21.04 -11.32
CA CYS A 374 3.82 -22.22 -11.68
C CYS A 374 5.29 -21.89 -11.92
N ASN A 375 6.13 -22.92 -11.88
CA ASN A 375 7.53 -22.85 -12.26
C ASN A 375 7.69 -23.34 -13.72
N LEU A 376 8.28 -22.50 -14.57
CA LEU A 376 8.48 -22.75 -16.00
C LEU A 376 9.69 -23.65 -16.29
N ASP A 377 10.70 -23.68 -15.41
CA ASP A 377 11.93 -24.47 -15.63
C ASP A 377 11.63 -25.98 -15.63
N THR A 378 10.60 -26.40 -14.89
CA THR A 378 10.12 -27.78 -14.84
C THR A 378 9.44 -28.28 -16.12
N ALA A 379 9.00 -27.39 -17.01
CA ALA A 379 8.32 -27.76 -18.26
C ALA A 379 9.28 -28.27 -19.36
N THR A 380 10.60 -28.18 -19.16
CA THR A 380 11.61 -28.58 -20.16
C THR A 380 11.89 -30.09 -20.22
N THR A 381 11.14 -30.92 -19.50
CA THR A 381 11.32 -32.38 -19.52
C THR A 381 10.43 -32.99 -20.62
N PRO A 382 10.99 -33.59 -21.69
CA PRO A 382 10.19 -34.08 -22.81
C PRO A 382 9.38 -35.32 -22.39
N GLY A 383 8.05 -35.19 -22.31
CA GLY A 383 7.13 -36.30 -22.05
C GLY A 383 5.95 -36.00 -21.13
N ASN A 384 5.97 -34.90 -20.37
CA ASN A 384 4.79 -34.36 -19.73
C ASN A 384 4.20 -33.29 -20.65
N GLY A 385 2.89 -33.33 -20.91
CA GLY A 385 2.21 -32.20 -21.55
C GLY A 385 2.47 -30.92 -20.75
N ASP A 386 2.36 -29.76 -21.42
CA ASP A 386 2.49 -28.41 -20.84
C ASP A 386 1.39 -28.09 -19.81
N GLU A 387 1.06 -29.02 -18.90
CA GLU A 387 0.09 -28.83 -17.85
C GLU A 387 0.72 -27.95 -16.75
N ASN A 388 0.55 -26.65 -16.91
CA ASN A 388 0.89 -25.67 -15.88
C ASN A 388 0.01 -25.90 -14.65
N HIS A 389 0.60 -26.34 -13.55
CA HIS A 389 -0.08 -26.53 -12.27
C HIS A 389 0.24 -25.37 -11.31
N MET A 390 -0.70 -24.99 -10.44
CA MET A 390 -0.52 -23.95 -9.41
C MET A 390 0.38 -24.42 -8.26
N SER A 391 1.63 -24.75 -8.58
CA SER A 391 2.60 -25.41 -7.71
C SER A 391 3.39 -24.45 -6.81
N GLU A 392 3.33 -23.14 -7.06
CA GLU A 392 4.14 -22.14 -6.37
C GLU A 392 3.28 -21.01 -5.79
N VAL A 393 3.64 -20.59 -4.58
CA VAL A 393 3.02 -19.45 -3.88
C VAL A 393 4.11 -18.46 -3.50
N LEU A 394 3.99 -17.23 -3.99
CA LEU A 394 4.81 -16.10 -3.59
C LEU A 394 4.06 -15.28 -2.54
N SER A 395 4.61 -15.23 -1.33
CA SER A 395 4.08 -14.46 -0.22
C SER A 395 4.73 -13.09 -0.14
N ILE A 396 3.94 -12.03 -0.26
CA ILE A 396 4.37 -10.64 -0.22
C ILE A 396 3.80 -10.00 1.05
N ASP A 397 4.70 -9.56 1.92
CA ASP A 397 4.38 -8.84 3.15
C ASP A 397 4.31 -7.34 2.84
N LEU A 398 3.11 -6.79 2.74
CA LEU A 398 2.87 -5.40 2.31
C LEU A 398 3.31 -4.39 3.37
N GLU A 399 3.37 -4.78 4.64
CA GLU A 399 3.89 -3.94 5.74
C GLU A 399 5.36 -3.58 5.52
N ARG A 400 6.13 -4.50 4.93
CA ARG A 400 7.50 -4.25 4.50
C ARG A 400 7.60 -3.25 3.36
N TYR A 401 6.49 -2.81 2.78
CA TYR A 401 6.47 -1.78 1.74
C TYR A 401 5.77 -0.49 2.21
N GLY A 402 5.57 -0.33 3.52
CA GLY A 402 4.96 0.87 4.10
C GLY A 402 3.44 0.92 3.98
N LEU A 403 2.78 -0.23 3.78
CA LEU A 403 1.31 -0.36 3.72
C LEU A 403 0.76 -0.90 5.04
N LEU A 404 -0.13 -0.14 5.68
CA LEU A 404 -0.44 -0.26 7.12
C LEU A 404 -1.63 -1.17 7.45
N GLY A 405 -2.27 -1.71 6.43
CA GLY A 405 -3.55 -2.39 6.54
C GLY A 405 -4.76 -1.47 6.38
N ASN A 406 -5.88 -2.07 6.00
CA ASN A 406 -7.13 -1.41 5.69
C ASN A 406 -7.68 -0.61 6.88
N GLU A 407 -7.61 -1.15 8.11
CA GLU A 407 -8.14 -0.51 9.31
C GLU A 407 -7.39 0.79 9.65
N MET A 408 -6.06 0.76 9.57
CA MET A 408 -5.23 1.91 9.94
C MET A 408 -5.32 3.02 8.90
N SER A 409 -5.40 2.65 7.62
CA SER A 409 -5.62 3.61 6.54
C SER A 409 -7.02 4.23 6.61
N ALA A 410 -8.05 3.49 7.05
CA ALA A 410 -9.42 4.00 7.14
C ALA A 410 -9.59 5.05 8.26
N LEU A 411 -8.70 5.01 9.26
CA LEU A 411 -8.61 5.99 10.34
C LEU A 411 -7.79 7.22 9.97
N SER A 412 -7.11 7.23 8.83
CA SER A 412 -6.41 8.42 8.32
C SER A 412 -7.46 9.48 7.96
N PRO A 413 -7.38 10.70 8.54
CA PRO A 413 -8.37 11.72 8.27
C PRO A 413 -8.33 12.13 6.80
N ASP A 414 -9.49 12.03 6.14
CA ASP A 414 -9.78 12.47 4.77
C ASP A 414 -8.99 13.76 4.42
N PRO A 415 -8.11 13.76 3.42
CA PRO A 415 -7.35 14.95 3.01
C PRO A 415 -8.26 16.08 2.51
N ARG A 416 -9.56 15.84 2.30
CA ARG A 416 -10.54 16.94 2.12
C ARG A 416 -10.63 17.87 3.34
N ARG A 417 -10.13 17.47 4.52
CA ARG A 417 -9.92 18.38 5.67
C ARG A 417 -8.78 19.37 5.45
N ALA A 418 -7.83 19.11 4.57
CA ALA A 418 -6.68 19.99 4.31
C ALA A 418 -6.84 20.88 3.07
N VAL A 419 -7.77 20.57 2.15
CA VAL A 419 -7.86 21.28 0.84
C VAL A 419 -9.06 22.23 0.72
N ILE A 420 -9.88 22.42 1.76
CA ILE A 420 -10.91 23.48 1.80
C ILE A 420 -10.55 24.56 2.82
N SER A 421 -9.42 25.24 2.60
CA SER A 421 -9.07 26.52 3.25
C SER A 421 -9.91 27.67 2.68
N GLY A 422 -11.25 27.57 2.76
CA GLY A 422 -12.12 28.60 2.18
C GLY A 422 -13.56 28.67 2.68
N ARG A 423 -13.97 27.86 3.68
CA ARG A 423 -15.29 28.02 4.31
C ARG A 423 -15.19 27.95 5.83
N THR A 424 -15.15 29.14 6.41
CA THR A 424 -15.57 29.41 7.79
C THR A 424 -16.99 28.90 7.99
N HIS A 425 -17.12 27.69 8.53
CA HIS A 425 -18.16 27.18 9.45
C HIS A 425 -18.17 25.65 9.37
N MET A 426 -17.38 25.01 10.23
CA MET A 426 -17.47 23.57 10.49
C MET A 426 -18.39 23.34 11.68
N GLY A 427 -19.36 22.43 11.52
CA GLY A 427 -20.22 21.93 12.59
C GLY A 427 -19.48 21.01 13.58
N PRO A 428 -20.08 20.74 14.75
CA PRO A 428 -19.39 20.18 15.90
C PRO A 428 -19.38 18.66 15.84
N LEU A 429 -18.44 18.08 15.12
CA LEU A 429 -17.97 16.71 15.39
C LEU A 429 -16.44 16.78 15.57
N SER A 430 -16.07 17.53 16.62
CA SER A 430 -14.76 17.54 17.27
C SER A 430 -14.79 16.37 18.27
N GLY A 431 -14.03 15.30 18.02
CA GLY A 431 -13.80 14.28 19.05
C GLY A 431 -13.06 14.92 20.24
N LEU A 432 -13.11 14.29 21.42
CA LEU A 432 -12.41 14.75 22.63
C LEU A 432 -10.93 15.19 22.37
N GLY A 433 -10.25 14.62 21.37
CA GLY A 433 -8.87 14.95 21.02
C GLY A 433 -8.65 16.35 20.45
N ALA A 434 -9.60 16.93 19.72
CA ALA A 434 -9.42 18.26 19.11
C ALA A 434 -9.59 19.38 20.15
N ASP A 435 -10.46 19.19 21.15
CA ASP A 435 -10.55 20.11 22.29
C ASP A 435 -9.31 19.98 23.19
N LEU A 436 -8.80 18.76 23.40
CA LEU A 436 -7.57 18.52 24.17
C LEU A 436 -6.31 19.09 23.50
N SER A 437 -6.23 19.10 22.17
CA SER A 437 -5.09 19.72 21.47
C SER A 437 -4.99 21.22 21.68
N THR A 438 -6.11 21.91 21.95
CA THR A 438 -6.08 23.35 22.24
C THR A 438 -5.39 23.67 23.57
N ALA A 439 -5.40 22.72 24.52
CA ALA A 439 -4.77 22.86 25.83
C ALA A 439 -3.29 22.41 25.84
N PHE A 440 -2.76 21.93 24.72
CA PHE A 440 -1.36 21.50 24.59
C PHE A 440 -0.38 22.66 24.71
N ASP A 441 0.72 22.45 25.44
CA ASP A 441 1.83 23.42 25.62
C ASP A 441 1.40 24.79 26.18
N GLN A 442 0.25 24.84 26.86
CA GLN A 442 -0.23 26.03 27.54
C GLN A 442 0.22 26.04 29.00
N ARG A 443 0.73 27.19 29.46
CA ARG A 443 1.12 27.38 30.86
C ARG A 443 -0.07 27.12 31.81
N PRO A 444 0.17 26.58 33.01
CA PRO A 444 -0.90 26.31 33.99
C PRO A 444 -1.71 27.55 34.37
N GLU A 445 -1.08 28.73 34.30
CA GLU A 445 -1.67 30.04 34.56
C GLU A 445 -2.78 30.43 33.57
N SER A 446 -2.78 29.85 32.37
CA SER A 446 -3.80 30.08 31.35
C SER A 446 -5.10 29.30 31.60
N GLY A 447 -5.17 28.51 32.69
CA GLY A 447 -6.32 27.65 32.99
C GLY A 447 -6.32 26.33 32.20
N SER A 448 -5.20 25.97 31.56
CA SER A 448 -5.07 24.72 30.78
C SER A 448 -5.19 23.47 31.64
N GLY A 449 -4.83 23.54 32.92
CA GLY A 449 -4.80 22.39 33.83
C GLY A 449 -3.55 21.51 33.67
N ALA A 450 -2.52 21.98 32.95
CA ALA A 450 -1.27 21.26 32.78
C ALA A 450 -0.57 21.02 34.13
N ASP A 451 -0.26 19.77 34.44
CA ASP A 451 0.20 19.32 35.75
C ASP A 451 1.56 18.61 35.72
N PHE A 452 2.21 18.58 34.55
CA PHE A 452 3.53 17.99 34.33
C PHE A 452 4.36 18.85 33.36
N THR A 453 5.68 18.86 33.56
CA THR A 453 6.60 19.64 32.70
C THR A 453 7.66 18.75 32.10
N ILE A 454 7.86 18.86 30.79
CA ILE A 454 8.90 18.14 30.05
C ILE A 454 9.91 19.14 29.49
N THR A 455 11.20 18.84 29.61
CA THR A 455 12.28 19.58 28.94
C THR A 455 13.03 18.66 27.97
N ALA A 456 13.68 19.26 26.98
CA ALA A 456 14.42 18.56 25.93
C ALA A 456 15.80 19.20 25.67
N ASN A 457 16.57 18.65 24.73
CA ASN A 457 17.80 19.30 24.27
C ASN A 457 17.44 20.50 23.39
N SER A 458 18.28 21.55 23.39
CA SER A 458 18.10 22.68 22.47
C SER A 458 18.33 22.24 21.02
N ASP A 459 17.52 22.73 20.09
CA ASP A 459 17.65 22.42 18.65
C ASP A 459 18.98 22.93 18.05
N ASP A 460 19.63 23.90 18.70
CA ASP A 460 20.93 24.48 18.32
C ASP A 460 22.14 23.56 18.57
N PHE A 461 21.96 22.36 19.16
CA PHE A 461 23.05 21.41 19.41
C PHE A 461 23.42 20.53 18.20
N VAL A 462 22.70 20.66 17.09
CA VAL A 462 23.13 20.07 15.83
C VAL A 462 24.27 20.95 15.30
N TYR A 463 25.41 20.36 14.92
CA TYR A 463 26.63 21.00 14.34
C TYR A 463 27.82 21.33 15.28
N ALA A 464 27.90 20.78 16.49
CA ALA A 464 29.18 20.72 17.22
C ALA A 464 29.82 19.33 17.07
N ASP A 465 30.78 19.27 16.16
CA ASP A 465 31.93 18.37 16.07
C ASP A 465 32.01 17.23 17.12
N ASP A 466 32.02 15.98 16.65
CA ASP A 466 32.47 14.80 17.40
C ASP A 466 34.02 14.85 17.51
N GLY A 467 34.50 15.97 18.06
CA GLY A 467 35.90 16.29 18.24
C GLY A 467 36.42 15.55 19.48
N PHE A 468 37.22 14.51 19.24
CA PHE A 468 38.18 13.89 20.16
C PHE A 468 38.17 14.45 21.59
N GLN A 469 37.43 13.80 22.49
CA GLN A 469 37.73 13.88 23.91
C GLN A 469 38.11 12.49 24.43
N ASP A 470 39.41 12.38 24.67
CA ASP A 470 40.10 11.23 25.22
C ASP A 470 39.39 10.68 26.46
N GLY A 471 39.38 9.35 26.57
CA GLY A 471 38.63 8.60 27.56
C GLY A 471 39.07 8.88 28.98
N SER A 472 38.42 9.83 29.64
CA SER A 472 38.39 9.93 31.09
C SER A 472 36.99 9.62 31.60
N LEU A 473 36.92 8.53 32.37
CA LEU A 473 35.73 7.99 33.02
C LEU A 473 34.97 9.08 33.78
N ALA A 474 33.88 9.59 33.19
CA ALA A 474 32.89 10.35 33.92
C ALA A 474 32.12 9.37 34.82
N GLN A 475 32.46 9.44 36.11
CA GLN A 475 31.83 8.69 37.17
C GLN A 475 30.32 8.95 37.22
N SER A 476 29.58 7.87 37.41
CA SER A 476 28.15 7.81 37.70
C SER A 476 27.75 8.75 38.86
N ALA A 477 26.94 9.75 38.55
CA ALA A 477 26.20 10.59 39.50
C ALA A 477 24.76 10.79 38.99
N PRO A 478 23.76 11.00 39.88
CA PRO A 478 22.35 10.75 39.59
C PRO A 478 21.74 11.73 38.57
N ALA A 479 20.61 11.31 38.00
CA ALA A 479 19.78 11.94 36.97
C ALA A 479 19.20 13.32 37.33
N TYR A 480 20.04 14.26 37.73
CA TYR A 480 19.71 15.68 37.80
C TYR A 480 20.69 16.43 36.90
N LEU A 481 20.15 17.05 35.85
CA LEU A 481 20.88 18.13 35.20
C LEU A 481 21.09 19.25 36.24
N PRO A 482 22.30 19.84 36.34
CA PRO A 482 22.52 20.99 37.21
C PRO A 482 21.55 22.12 36.83
N ALA A 483 21.17 22.97 37.80
CA ALA A 483 20.21 24.07 37.59
C ALA A 483 20.61 25.07 36.47
N ASN A 484 21.86 24.99 36.00
CA ASN A 484 22.44 25.78 34.91
C ASN A 484 22.68 24.98 33.61
N ALA A 485 22.12 23.77 33.47
CA ALA A 485 22.20 23.02 32.22
C ALA A 485 21.40 23.74 31.14
N ALA A 486 21.96 23.83 29.93
CA ALA A 486 21.31 24.44 28.76
C ALA A 486 20.18 23.53 28.25
N THR A 487 19.04 23.52 28.96
CA THR A 487 17.83 22.80 28.54
C THR A 487 16.93 23.71 27.72
N SER A 488 16.14 23.11 26.84
CA SER A 488 15.12 23.82 26.07
C SER A 488 14.00 24.42 26.95
N PRO A 489 13.12 25.27 26.38
CA PRO A 489 11.95 25.78 27.09
C PRO A 489 11.07 24.66 27.66
N PRO A 490 10.45 24.86 28.83
CA PRO A 490 9.58 23.86 29.44
C PRO A 490 8.27 23.68 28.65
N ILE A 491 7.99 22.43 28.26
CA ILE A 491 6.75 22.02 27.60
C ILE A 491 5.75 21.61 28.66
N HIS A 492 4.55 22.20 28.63
CA HIS A 492 3.51 21.95 29.63
C HIS A 492 2.51 20.91 29.13
N VAL A 493 2.33 19.83 29.89
CA VAL A 493 1.51 18.67 29.49
C VAL A 493 0.72 18.08 30.66
N HIS A 494 -0.30 17.28 30.33
CA HIS A 494 -1.18 16.61 31.26
C HIS A 494 -0.74 15.17 31.53
N LYS A 495 -0.53 14.80 32.80
CA LYS A 495 -0.14 13.44 33.22
C LYS A 495 -1.10 12.38 32.74
N LEU A 496 -2.39 12.68 32.76
CA LEU A 496 -3.45 11.75 32.38
C LEU A 496 -3.24 11.24 30.95
N ILE A 497 -2.91 12.14 30.02
CA ILE A 497 -2.70 11.80 28.61
C ILE A 497 -1.42 10.98 28.45
N LEU A 498 -0.34 11.37 29.13
CA LEU A 498 0.92 10.60 29.12
C LEU A 498 0.70 9.17 29.64
N GLN A 499 -0.03 8.98 30.74
CA GLN A 499 -0.28 7.64 31.29
C GLN A 499 -1.17 6.76 30.39
N LEU A 500 -2.11 7.36 29.66
CA LEU A 500 -3.03 6.63 28.79
C LEU A 500 -2.38 6.26 27.45
N ARG A 501 -1.57 7.15 26.88
CA ARG A 501 -1.10 7.05 25.49
C ARG A 501 0.38 6.71 25.37
N TRP A 502 1.16 6.79 26.46
CA TRP A 502 2.58 6.46 26.46
C TRP A 502 2.89 5.31 27.43
N PRO A 503 3.02 4.06 26.93
CA PRO A 503 3.22 2.87 27.77
C PRO A 503 4.49 2.92 28.62
N HIS A 504 5.55 3.55 28.13
CA HIS A 504 6.79 3.75 28.88
C HIS A 504 6.57 4.65 30.10
N PHE A 505 5.89 5.79 29.92
CA PHE A 505 5.57 6.70 31.03
C PHE A 505 4.62 6.08 32.05
N LYS A 506 3.64 5.29 31.59
CA LYS A 506 2.77 4.53 32.50
C LYS A 506 3.58 3.62 33.42
N ARG A 507 4.56 2.89 32.87
CA ARG A 507 5.45 2.01 33.64
C ARG A 507 6.32 2.80 34.61
N LEU A 508 6.98 3.85 34.12
CA LEU A 508 7.84 4.73 34.90
C LEU A 508 7.08 5.39 36.07
N TYR A 509 5.87 5.89 35.82
CA TYR A 509 5.05 6.52 36.84
C TYR A 509 4.50 5.50 37.85
N SER A 510 4.13 4.30 37.40
CA SER A 510 3.71 3.20 38.30
C SER A 510 4.83 2.70 39.22
N ALA A 511 6.08 2.83 38.78
CA ALA A 511 7.26 2.47 39.55
C ALA A 511 7.70 3.53 40.58
N GLN A 512 6.96 4.65 40.70
CA GLN A 512 7.24 5.74 41.64
C GLN A 512 8.67 6.28 41.56
N MET A 513 9.18 6.43 40.33
CA MET A 513 10.53 6.98 40.09
C MET A 513 10.60 8.49 40.38
N ALA A 514 11.73 9.13 40.07
CA ALA A 514 11.98 10.53 40.40
C ALA A 514 10.91 11.47 39.81
N GLU A 515 10.44 11.17 38.61
CA GLU A 515 9.43 11.92 37.85
C GLU A 515 8.06 11.91 38.53
N TYR A 516 7.75 10.86 39.31
CA TYR A 516 6.54 10.78 40.13
C TYR A 516 6.52 11.86 41.21
N HIS A 517 7.69 12.13 41.80
CA HIS A 517 7.84 13.07 42.91
C HIS A 517 8.06 14.51 42.44
N THR A 518 8.79 14.70 41.34
CA THR A 518 9.17 16.03 40.84
C THR A 518 8.16 16.64 39.87
N ASN A 519 7.25 15.83 39.29
CA ASN A 519 6.37 16.21 38.18
C ASN A 519 7.14 16.82 36.98
N ARG A 520 8.40 16.44 36.83
CA ARG A 520 9.29 16.90 35.76
C ARG A 520 10.03 15.73 35.13
N MET A 521 10.19 15.77 33.81
CA MET A 521 10.97 14.80 33.05
C MET A 521 11.83 15.52 32.03
N HIS A 522 13.04 14.99 31.78
CA HIS A 522 13.91 15.45 30.71
C HIS A 522 14.07 14.36 29.66
N ILE A 523 13.90 14.70 28.38
CA ILE A 523 14.06 13.80 27.25
C ILE A 523 15.30 14.23 26.45
N PRO A 524 16.32 13.37 26.30
CA PRO A 524 17.58 13.75 25.64
C PRO A 524 17.48 13.71 24.09
N GLU A 525 16.44 14.31 23.54
CA GLU A 525 16.18 14.44 22.10
C GLU A 525 15.96 15.92 21.75
N PRO A 526 16.04 16.31 20.46
CA PRO A 526 15.80 17.70 20.04
C PRO A 526 14.41 18.19 20.44
N TYR A 527 14.31 19.46 20.82
CA TYR A 527 13.09 20.08 21.30
C TYR A 527 11.96 20.04 20.27
N SER A 528 12.26 20.29 18.99
CA SER A 528 11.27 20.22 17.91
C SER A 528 10.63 18.83 17.83
N VAL A 529 11.46 17.78 17.87
CA VAL A 529 11.04 16.37 17.78
C VAL A 529 10.23 15.96 19.01
N VAL A 530 10.68 16.33 20.21
CA VAL A 530 9.96 16.02 21.46
C VAL A 530 8.60 16.71 21.48
N ARG A 531 8.53 17.96 21.02
CA ARG A 531 7.29 18.72 20.96
C ARG A 531 6.30 18.11 19.96
N ALA A 532 6.77 17.72 18.77
CA ALA A 532 5.97 16.99 17.78
C ALA A 532 5.46 15.65 18.32
N PHE A 533 6.33 14.88 19.00
CA PHE A 533 5.99 13.62 19.64
C PHE A 533 4.89 13.77 20.70
N LEU A 534 5.02 14.77 21.57
CA LEU A 534 4.03 15.03 22.61
C LEU A 534 2.70 15.50 21.99
N TYR A 535 2.73 16.30 20.93
CA TYR A 535 1.53 16.71 20.21
C TYR A 535 0.79 15.53 19.57
N TYR A 536 1.53 14.53 19.05
CA TYR A 536 0.96 13.28 18.56
C TYR A 536 0.19 12.52 19.67
N LEU A 537 0.66 12.51 20.92
CA LEU A 537 -0.06 11.84 22.01
C LEU A 537 -1.45 12.44 22.28
N TYR A 538 -1.64 13.73 21.96
CA TYR A 538 -2.93 14.42 22.11
C TYR A 538 -3.83 14.22 20.90
N THR A 539 -3.27 14.33 19.70
CA THR A 539 -4.04 14.40 18.45
C THR A 539 -4.15 13.07 17.72
N ASP A 540 -3.27 12.12 18.02
CA ASP A 540 -3.10 10.87 17.27
C ASP A 540 -2.72 11.06 15.79
N SER A 541 -2.24 12.26 15.44
CA SER A 541 -1.97 12.66 14.06
C SER A 541 -0.55 13.20 13.91
N ILE A 542 0.07 12.86 12.78
CA ILE A 542 1.38 13.39 12.34
C ILE A 542 1.21 14.35 11.16
N ALA A 543 0.03 14.94 11.00
CA ALA A 543 -0.22 15.95 9.97
C ALA A 543 0.68 17.17 10.19
N GLY A 544 1.18 17.76 9.11
CA GLY A 544 2.02 18.96 9.18
C GLY A 544 1.26 20.08 9.89
N HIS A 545 1.74 20.49 11.06
CA HIS A 545 1.15 21.56 11.85
C HIS A 545 2.14 22.73 11.88
N PRO A 546 1.74 23.95 11.48
CA PRO A 546 2.65 25.09 11.36
C PRO A 546 3.48 25.39 12.62
N GLU A 547 2.92 25.10 13.79
CA GLU A 547 3.58 25.35 15.07
C GLU A 547 4.27 24.14 15.71
N TYR A 548 3.79 22.90 15.49
CA TYR A 548 4.19 21.74 16.32
C TYR A 548 4.86 20.62 15.52
N CYS A 549 4.70 20.59 14.20
CA CYS A 549 5.26 19.59 13.31
C CYS A 549 5.36 20.22 11.90
N ALA A 550 6.25 21.21 11.76
CA ALA A 550 6.39 21.95 10.51
C ALA A 550 7.25 21.19 9.50
N ASP A 551 8.35 20.59 9.98
CA ASP A 551 9.35 19.98 9.12
C ASP A 551 9.24 18.46 9.10
N ILE A 552 9.43 17.89 7.91
CA ILE A 552 9.52 16.43 7.69
C ILE A 552 10.70 15.79 8.44
N ILE A 553 11.72 16.59 8.76
CA ILE A 553 12.87 16.19 9.57
C ILE A 553 12.44 15.87 11.00
N ASP A 554 11.47 16.61 11.56
CA ASP A 554 10.91 16.33 12.88
C ASP A 554 10.19 14.99 12.89
N VAL A 555 9.48 14.65 11.81
CA VAL A 555 8.83 13.33 11.64
C VAL A 555 9.87 12.21 11.57
N ALA A 556 11.02 12.45 10.92
CA ALA A 556 12.14 11.50 10.91
C ALA A 556 12.76 11.32 12.31
N GLY A 557 12.81 12.38 13.12
CA GLY A 557 13.16 12.29 14.53
C GLY A 557 12.12 11.52 15.36
N MET A 558 10.83 11.75 15.11
CA MET A 558 9.74 11.05 15.77
C MET A 558 9.78 9.54 15.48
N LEU A 559 10.23 9.14 14.29
CA LEU A 559 10.46 7.71 13.96
C LEU A 559 11.45 7.07 14.93
N VAL A 560 12.56 7.77 15.23
CA VAL A 560 13.57 7.31 16.20
C VAL A 560 12.96 7.17 17.59
N MET A 561 12.19 8.18 18.04
CA MET A 561 11.49 8.12 19.33
C MET A 561 10.45 7.00 19.37
N ALA A 562 9.73 6.77 18.28
CA ALA A 562 8.73 5.72 18.20
C ALA A 562 9.34 4.33 18.38
N ASN A 563 10.53 4.09 17.80
CA ASN A 563 11.28 2.87 18.02
C ASN A 563 11.85 2.79 19.45
N LEU A 564 12.41 3.89 19.96
CA LEU A 564 12.99 3.96 21.31
C LEU A 564 11.95 3.67 22.42
N TYR A 565 10.73 4.18 22.26
CA TYR A 565 9.65 4.03 23.25
C TYR A 565 8.64 2.92 22.94
N ASP A 566 8.92 2.09 21.92
CA ASP A 566 8.07 0.97 21.49
C ASP A 566 6.61 1.40 21.21
N LEU A 567 6.46 2.37 20.32
CA LEU A 567 5.18 2.90 19.85
C LEU A 567 4.96 2.47 18.39
N PRO A 568 4.47 1.23 18.16
CA PRO A 568 4.41 0.63 16.82
C PRO A 568 3.55 1.46 15.86
N ARG A 569 2.45 2.05 16.35
CA ARG A 569 1.56 2.86 15.53
C ARG A 569 2.21 4.16 15.05
N LEU A 570 2.90 4.88 15.94
CA LEU A 570 3.61 6.10 15.55
C LEU A 570 4.73 5.77 14.56
N ARG A 571 5.49 4.71 14.82
CA ARG A 571 6.57 4.24 13.95
C ARG A 571 6.05 4.02 12.53
N LEU A 572 4.92 3.34 12.43
CA LEU A 572 4.30 3.00 11.17
C LEU A 572 3.76 4.23 10.39
N LEU A 573 3.13 5.18 11.09
CA LEU A 573 2.71 6.45 10.50
C LEU A 573 3.91 7.26 9.99
N CYS A 574 4.99 7.33 10.76
CA CYS A 574 6.23 7.99 10.34
C CYS A 574 6.81 7.34 9.08
N VAL A 575 6.92 6.01 9.02
CA VAL A 575 7.43 5.30 7.83
C VAL A 575 6.61 5.63 6.57
N ASN A 576 5.28 5.61 6.68
CA ASN A 576 4.39 5.92 5.56
C ASN A 576 4.57 7.37 5.09
N ARG A 577 4.56 8.35 6.01
CA ARG A 577 4.71 9.77 5.65
C ARG A 577 6.09 10.07 5.05
N LEU A 578 7.16 9.58 5.67
CA LEU A 578 8.53 9.79 5.21
C LEU A 578 8.79 9.15 3.85
N GLY A 579 8.17 8.00 3.57
CA GLY A 579 8.26 7.33 2.26
C GLY A 579 7.54 8.10 1.14
N ARG A 580 6.52 8.91 1.48
CA ARG A 580 5.73 9.73 0.55
C ARG A 580 6.39 11.07 0.25
N GLU A 581 6.94 11.74 1.26
CA GLU A 581 7.51 13.08 1.19
C GLU A 581 9.04 13.04 1.03
N LEU A 582 9.54 12.11 0.21
CA LEU A 582 10.96 11.93 -0.06
C LEU A 582 11.43 12.92 -1.13
N GLU A 583 12.29 13.85 -0.73
CA GLU A 583 12.80 14.93 -1.56
C GLU A 583 14.34 15.00 -1.49
N VAL A 584 14.95 15.76 -2.41
CA VAL A 584 16.41 15.86 -2.48
C VAL A 584 17.02 16.38 -1.18
N GLU A 585 16.37 17.35 -0.53
CA GLU A 585 16.87 18.02 0.68
C GLU A 585 16.83 17.13 1.92
N ASN A 586 15.83 16.25 2.04
CA ASN A 586 15.58 15.47 3.24
C ASN A 586 16.03 13.98 3.12
N ALA A 587 16.22 13.45 1.91
CA ALA A 587 16.45 12.02 1.68
C ALA A 587 17.64 11.44 2.46
N ALA A 588 18.75 12.16 2.55
CA ALA A 588 19.94 11.70 3.27
C ALA A 588 19.68 11.58 4.80
N ILE A 589 18.93 12.52 5.37
CA ILE A 589 18.57 12.49 6.79
C ILE A 589 17.57 11.37 7.05
N ILE A 590 16.55 11.23 6.20
CA ILE A 590 15.55 10.16 6.30
C ILE A 590 16.24 8.79 6.24
N TRP A 591 17.20 8.62 5.35
CA TRP A 591 18.01 7.40 5.25
C TRP A 591 18.75 7.06 6.55
N ASP A 592 19.45 8.03 7.17
CA ASP A 592 20.15 7.78 8.45
C ASP A 592 19.18 7.46 9.59
N ARG A 593 18.06 8.18 9.69
CA ARG A 593 17.07 7.93 10.75
C ARG A 593 16.36 6.58 10.57
N ALA A 594 16.07 6.17 9.34
CA ALA A 594 15.56 4.84 9.02
C ALA A 594 16.60 3.75 9.37
N GLY A 595 17.88 3.99 9.07
CA GLY A 595 18.97 3.08 9.42
C GLY A 595 19.23 2.96 10.93
N ARG A 596 18.87 3.95 11.75
CA ARG A 596 18.93 3.86 13.23
C ARG A 596 17.76 3.08 13.83
N THR A 597 16.63 3.07 13.14
CA THR A 597 15.41 2.36 13.59
C THR A 597 15.29 0.96 13.00
N ASN A 598 16.24 0.57 12.15
CA ASN A 598 16.24 -0.69 11.41
C ASN A 598 14.98 -0.88 10.55
N GLU A 599 14.44 0.22 10.04
CA GLU A 599 13.31 0.22 9.10
C GLU A 599 13.84 0.02 7.67
N GLU A 600 14.07 -1.24 7.31
CA GLU A 600 14.78 -1.63 6.09
C GLU A 600 14.17 -1.03 4.82
N TRP A 601 12.85 -1.01 4.71
CA TRP A 601 12.18 -0.50 3.51
C TRP A 601 12.40 0.99 3.29
N LEU A 602 12.13 1.80 4.32
CA LEU A 602 12.32 3.25 4.23
C LEU A 602 13.80 3.56 3.99
N MET A 603 14.69 2.81 4.62
CA MET A 603 16.14 2.92 4.41
C MET A 603 16.50 2.60 2.95
N ARG A 604 16.08 1.47 2.38
CA ARG A 604 16.40 1.12 0.98
C ARG A 604 15.80 2.12 -0.01
N ARG A 605 14.54 2.50 0.19
CA ARG A 605 13.85 3.49 -0.66
C ARG A 605 14.58 4.84 -0.64
N ALA A 606 14.95 5.32 0.55
CA ALA A 606 15.71 6.56 0.70
C ALA A 606 17.11 6.45 0.07
N ALA A 607 17.79 5.29 0.22
CA ALA A 607 19.08 5.04 -0.41
C ALA A 607 18.98 5.08 -1.95
N GLN A 608 18.01 4.38 -2.53
CA GLN A 608 17.79 4.33 -3.97
C GLN A 608 17.49 5.73 -4.53
N PHE A 609 16.66 6.52 -3.83
CA PHE A 609 16.40 7.90 -4.21
C PHE A 609 17.67 8.77 -4.11
N CYS A 610 18.46 8.61 -3.05
CA CYS A 610 19.74 9.28 -2.90
C CYS A 610 20.67 8.98 -4.08
N LEU A 611 20.72 7.73 -4.54
CA LEU A 611 21.58 7.30 -5.64
C LEU A 611 21.07 7.81 -6.99
N ASN A 612 19.77 7.78 -7.25
CA ASN A 612 19.16 8.31 -8.48
C ASN A 612 19.36 9.83 -8.62
N HIS A 613 19.44 10.55 -7.50
CA HIS A 613 19.66 11.98 -7.45
C HIS A 613 21.01 12.37 -6.85
N TRP A 614 22.01 11.47 -6.92
CA TRP A 614 23.27 11.57 -6.18
C TRP A 614 23.94 12.93 -6.32
N GLY A 615 24.03 13.44 -7.55
CA GLY A 615 24.64 14.74 -7.83
C GLY A 615 24.00 15.89 -7.03
N ARG A 616 22.68 15.90 -6.81
CA ARG A 616 22.04 16.96 -6.02
C ARG A 616 22.13 16.67 -4.53
N VAL A 617 21.93 15.41 -4.13
CA VAL A 617 21.89 14.99 -2.72
C VAL A 617 23.23 15.26 -2.01
N VAL A 618 24.37 14.97 -2.64
CA VAL A 618 25.70 15.21 -2.01
C VAL A 618 26.00 16.67 -1.69
N ARG A 619 25.24 17.61 -2.27
CA ARG A 619 25.39 19.07 -2.03
C ARG A 619 24.51 19.58 -0.90
N THR A 620 23.54 18.80 -0.46
CA THR A 620 22.61 19.15 0.62
C THR A 620 23.30 19.16 1.96
N ASP A 621 22.79 19.97 2.89
CA ASP A 621 23.35 20.02 4.25
C ASP A 621 22.99 18.77 5.05
N GLY A 622 21.87 18.12 4.71
CA GLY A 622 21.50 16.80 5.25
C GLY A 622 22.58 15.74 4.97
N PHE A 623 23.09 15.66 3.75
CA PHE A 623 24.17 14.73 3.41
C PHE A 623 25.49 15.07 4.11
N LYS A 624 25.86 16.35 4.17
CA LYS A 624 27.08 16.81 4.86
C LYS A 624 27.05 16.55 6.37
N SER A 625 25.85 16.49 6.96
CA SER A 625 25.66 16.20 8.38
C SER A 625 25.83 14.72 8.76
N LEU A 626 25.92 13.81 7.79
CA LEU A 626 26.07 12.38 8.04
C LEU A 626 27.44 12.05 8.63
N SER A 627 27.47 11.10 9.57
CA SER A 627 28.74 10.60 10.11
C SER A 627 29.56 9.86 9.05
N ARG A 628 30.87 9.79 9.23
CA ARG A 628 31.78 9.13 8.30
C ARG A 628 31.41 7.67 8.04
N GLN A 629 30.99 6.93 9.06
CA GLN A 629 30.57 5.53 8.91
C GLN A 629 29.32 5.44 8.04
N ARG A 630 28.31 6.28 8.30
CA ARG A 630 27.06 6.32 7.54
C ARG A 630 27.27 6.72 6.08
N LEU A 631 28.21 7.61 5.80
CA LEU A 631 28.57 7.94 4.42
C LEU A 631 29.14 6.73 3.67
N ILE A 632 29.97 5.92 4.33
CA ILE A 632 30.51 4.69 3.75
C ILE A 632 29.38 3.68 3.53
N ASP A 633 28.56 3.44 4.56
CA ASP A 633 27.43 2.51 4.48
C ASP A 633 26.50 2.87 3.31
N LEU A 634 26.18 4.15 3.09
CA LEU A 634 25.34 4.60 1.96
C LEU A 634 26.00 4.31 0.60
N CYS A 635 27.32 4.45 0.49
CA CYS A 635 28.05 4.12 -0.73
C CYS A 635 28.12 2.61 -0.97
N GLU A 636 28.11 1.80 0.08
CA GLU A 636 28.14 0.33 0.02
C GLU A 636 26.79 -0.30 -0.29
N VAL A 637 25.67 0.45 -0.20
CA VAL A 637 24.34 -0.04 -0.63
C VAL A 637 24.32 -0.38 -2.14
N VAL A 638 25.28 0.14 -2.91
CA VAL A 638 25.41 -0.10 -4.34
C VAL A 638 25.97 -1.51 -4.60
N ASP A 639 25.20 -2.37 -5.27
CA ASP A 639 25.73 -3.61 -5.85
C ASP A 639 26.89 -3.29 -6.79
N MET A 640 27.88 -4.17 -6.92
CA MET A 640 29.07 -3.94 -7.76
C MET A 640 28.75 -3.63 -9.25
N GLU A 641 27.51 -3.85 -9.69
CA GLU A 641 26.99 -3.56 -11.02
C GLU A 641 26.19 -2.24 -11.12
N GLY A 642 25.98 -1.53 -10.01
CA GLY A 642 25.18 -0.31 -9.94
C GLY A 642 25.82 0.85 -10.71
N ARG A 643 25.16 1.31 -11.78
CA ARG A 643 25.57 2.51 -12.52
C ARG A 643 24.95 3.76 -11.89
N ILE A 644 25.78 4.74 -11.55
CA ILE A 644 25.32 6.10 -11.24
C ILE A 644 24.86 6.71 -12.55
N ILE A 645 23.55 6.82 -12.76
CA ILE A 645 22.97 7.45 -13.94
C ILE A 645 23.22 8.95 -13.82
N VAL A 646 24.18 9.46 -14.58
CA VAL A 646 24.52 10.88 -14.58
C VAL A 646 23.66 11.59 -15.63
N GLY A 647 22.89 12.59 -15.18
CA GLY A 647 22.39 13.72 -15.97
C GLY A 647 21.67 13.39 -17.28
N PRO A 648 22.35 13.43 -18.45
CA PRO A 648 21.68 13.28 -19.74
C PRO A 648 21.04 11.91 -19.98
N GLU A 649 21.46 10.84 -19.30
CA GLU A 649 20.76 9.54 -19.39
C GLU A 649 19.44 9.52 -18.62
N LEU A 650 19.29 10.37 -17.59
CA LEU A 650 18.04 10.49 -16.83
C LEU A 650 16.95 11.18 -17.67
N GLU A 651 17.33 12.11 -18.54
CA GLU A 651 16.45 12.72 -19.55
C GLU A 651 16.16 11.73 -20.69
N LEU A 652 17.15 10.92 -21.09
CA LEU A 652 16.99 9.95 -22.18
C LEU A 652 16.03 8.81 -21.82
N VAL A 653 16.07 8.33 -20.58
CA VAL A 653 15.11 7.34 -20.04
C VAL A 653 13.68 7.93 -19.98
N GLY A 654 13.54 9.25 -19.85
CA GLY A 654 12.25 9.95 -19.96
C GLY A 654 11.75 10.12 -21.40
N THR A 655 12.60 9.96 -22.41
CA THR A 655 12.27 10.18 -23.83
C THR A 655 12.10 8.91 -24.67
N LEU A 656 12.36 7.72 -24.14
CA LEU A 656 12.17 6.44 -24.84
C LEU A 656 10.70 5.95 -24.89
N GLY A 657 9.73 6.87 -24.74
CA GLY A 657 8.29 6.61 -24.86
C GLY A 657 7.62 7.39 -25.99
N ALA A 658 8.38 7.94 -26.94
CA ALA A 658 7.83 8.70 -28.05
C ALA A 658 8.43 8.23 -29.39
N GLU A 659 7.83 7.21 -29.97
CA GLU A 659 7.73 7.04 -31.43
C GLU A 659 6.22 6.92 -31.72
N ASP A 660 5.61 7.59 -32.69
CA ASP A 660 6.16 7.98 -33.98
C ASP A 660 5.35 9.10 -34.66
N GLY A 661 5.98 9.84 -35.58
CA GLY A 661 5.33 10.96 -36.28
C GLY A 661 6.18 11.76 -37.27
N LEU A 662 6.77 11.07 -38.28
CA LEU A 662 7.17 11.58 -39.60
C LEU A 662 8.38 12.53 -39.73
N GLY A 663 9.43 12.05 -40.42
CA GLY A 663 10.12 12.86 -41.46
C GLY A 663 11.65 12.95 -41.42
N SER A 664 12.30 12.19 -42.31
CA SER A 664 13.51 12.52 -43.09
C SER A 664 14.80 12.97 -42.36
N GLY A 665 15.77 12.03 -42.34
CA GLY A 665 17.16 12.23 -42.75
C GLY A 665 18.00 13.34 -42.10
N ARG A 666 18.90 12.95 -41.18
CA ARG A 666 20.29 13.46 -41.07
C ARG A 666 21.03 12.80 -39.91
N ASP A 667 22.09 12.05 -40.21
CA ASP A 667 23.11 11.64 -39.26
C ASP A 667 23.87 12.86 -38.70
N PRO A 668 24.16 12.92 -37.38
CA PRO A 668 25.30 13.66 -36.89
C PRO A 668 26.34 12.72 -36.27
N LYS A 669 27.54 12.84 -36.86
CA LYS A 669 28.83 12.27 -36.50
C LYS A 669 29.12 12.21 -34.99
N ARG A 670 29.57 11.02 -34.56
CA ARG A 670 30.21 10.74 -33.28
C ARG A 670 31.57 11.47 -33.20
N SER A 671 31.67 12.51 -32.39
CA SER A 671 32.94 13.17 -32.06
C SER A 671 33.68 12.33 -31.01
N GLN A 672 34.70 11.59 -31.43
CA GLN A 672 35.73 11.09 -30.53
C GLN A 672 36.60 12.26 -30.05
N LEU A 673 36.54 12.56 -28.76
CA LEU A 673 37.58 13.33 -28.07
C LEU A 673 38.46 12.33 -27.33
N THR A 674 39.68 12.22 -27.83
CA THR A 674 40.81 11.50 -27.27
C THR A 674 41.23 12.14 -25.94
N PHE A 675 41.58 11.31 -24.96
CA PHE A 675 42.44 11.72 -23.84
C PHE A 675 43.65 10.80 -23.78
N ASN A 676 44.81 11.45 -23.65
CA ASN A 676 46.16 10.91 -23.83
C ASN A 676 46.52 9.74 -22.90
N GLY A 677 47.13 8.72 -23.51
CA GLY A 677 48.47 8.23 -23.16
C GLY A 677 48.65 7.51 -21.82
N VAL A 678 48.88 6.20 -21.89
CA VAL A 678 50.18 5.56 -21.60
C VAL A 678 50.19 4.24 -22.38
N ALA A 679 51.18 4.13 -23.28
CA ALA A 679 51.48 2.93 -24.03
C ALA A 679 52.14 1.89 -23.12
N LEU A 680 51.72 0.63 -23.24
CA LEU A 680 52.59 -0.52 -23.03
C LEU A 680 52.32 -1.51 -24.16
N ASP A 681 53.26 -1.52 -25.10
CA ASP A 681 53.48 -2.56 -26.10
C ASP A 681 53.70 -3.90 -25.41
N VAL A 682 52.98 -4.94 -25.84
CA VAL A 682 53.48 -6.33 -25.79
C VAL A 682 53.10 -6.98 -27.11
N ASP A 683 54.13 -7.52 -27.74
CA ASP A 683 54.25 -7.96 -29.13
C ASP A 683 53.29 -9.05 -29.58
N GLU A 684 52.98 -9.00 -30.88
CA GLU A 684 52.55 -10.11 -31.72
C GLU A 684 53.62 -11.20 -31.81
N ALA A 685 53.18 -12.46 -31.89
CA ALA A 685 53.86 -13.47 -32.70
C ALA A 685 52.89 -14.60 -33.09
N GLU A 686 52.51 -14.57 -34.36
CA GLU A 686 52.51 -15.68 -35.33
C GLU A 686 51.96 -17.06 -34.91
N ALA A 687 50.96 -17.55 -35.64
CA ALA A 687 51.21 -18.48 -36.75
C ALA A 687 49.91 -18.87 -37.46
N ASP A 688 49.92 -18.67 -38.78
CA ASP A 688 49.05 -19.25 -39.78
C ASP A 688 48.94 -20.78 -39.66
N GLU A 689 47.78 -21.36 -40.01
CA GLU A 689 47.71 -22.21 -41.21
C GLU A 689 46.29 -22.71 -41.52
N MET A 690 45.99 -22.62 -42.81
CA MET A 690 45.18 -23.50 -43.65
C MET A 690 43.68 -23.22 -43.88
N ASP A 691 43.45 -22.46 -44.95
CA ASP A 691 42.30 -22.53 -45.84
C ASP A 691 42.14 -23.90 -46.54
N GLY A 692 40.88 -24.27 -46.75
CA GLY A 692 40.39 -24.94 -47.96
C GLY A 692 40.19 -26.46 -47.89
N VAL A 693 39.22 -27.09 -48.54
CA VAL A 693 38.12 -26.70 -49.45
C VAL A 693 37.27 -27.99 -49.63
N GLU A 694 36.01 -27.85 -50.09
CA GLU A 694 35.18 -28.79 -50.88
C GLU A 694 34.13 -29.72 -50.19
N ASP A 695 32.87 -29.32 -50.40
CA ASP A 695 31.77 -30.02 -51.12
C ASP A 695 31.24 -31.37 -50.61
N ILE A 696 29.98 -31.37 -50.13
CA ILE A 696 28.73 -31.72 -50.86
C ILE A 696 27.52 -31.18 -50.09
#